data_AF-A0A3D1X9B9-F1
#
_entry.id   AF-A0A3D1X9B9-F1
#
_cell.length_a   1.000
_cell.length_b   1.000
_cell.length_c   1.000
_cell.angle_alpha   90.00
_cell.angle_beta   90.00
_cell.angle_gamma   90.00
#
_symmetry.space_group_name_H-M   'P 1'
#
loop_
_entity.id
_entity.type
_entity.pdbx_description
1 polymer ?
#
loop_
_entity_poly.entity_id
_entity_poly.type
_entity_poly.pdbx_seq_one_letter_code
_entity_poly.pdbx_strand_id
1 'polypeptide(L)'
;MKKRFFAALLSFIMVFSLLPLNALAKLDTGHKIDVTFTVLYVGDEFRIGYNYGSSEKTQFVCQYSTPHSDTAYNNHTIAISDIKAAADRASVNSGYQIVGWSKESNANPTTWSLNKSGTTACNKGTTIYLVAKNPNPTPAKPSKPSGDNVKNLLGANVVTVDCINSSVDHADQTYPLLDGSFTVGDVQGSASPYTCTVTVNAAKYVDEYNKTISGHSLSTTDTTPKSITLAYDGTKWVAPTNTPIVFNVVCDATPADPELGKNFVFSADKMVVKFICETTIDHNDSYGLKNGYYSVSDKKKSESGKWRCAIEINLNKYFADFYSKDHPGNIRTNPKGEISRVVYYLDWNENLQRWTASERLISATEIHVKCDATPTEPSKEEVKKLLGDNAVQIICTNDESGHGSKTFGLIDGTFSIVHSGYNCEVKIDSFNEYVEKFNTELDVAQGTHISDASKTSKEQIIINLKWEDGAWTAVNAPAKHYVLCVTPKYTVTYTDGVENEEVFADQVYRDLLSGIDTPAFNGTPTRTDYVFAGWNPEVAEKVTENATYTAQWKEDKNHNGTPDDEEEKYTVTYTDGVDGEEVFADQVYDNLLSGTTTPAFKGTPTRDGYDFTGWKPAVTDTVTDSVTYAAQWTARTDLSYTVHYYLKNTTKQVANDKRVNGQTFNAVVEEEAIRISGYRVYGDSVKSITIGTGTNEIIFYYTRASRPSASSTSKPTLNTGDHYAYVMGYPDGTVRPNGSITRAEVSAILFRLLSDKTRDEYFTTKSSFTDVKAGAWYNNSIATLEKAGVIV
;
A
#
# COMPACT_ATOMS: atom_id res chain seq x y z
N MET A 1 29.66 1.90 -55.04
CA MET A 1 28.51 2.53 -54.35
C MET A 1 28.78 2.43 -52.85
N LYS A 2 28.86 3.58 -52.14
CA LYS A 2 29.05 3.79 -50.68
C LYS A 2 30.36 3.23 -50.04
N LYS A 3 31.32 4.07 -49.62
CA LYS A 3 31.39 4.94 -48.40
C LYS A 3 31.43 4.12 -47.09
N ARG A 4 32.57 4.09 -46.40
CA ARG A 4 32.98 4.95 -45.25
C ARG A 4 32.25 4.59 -43.95
N PHE A 5 32.99 4.36 -42.86
CA PHE A 5 32.71 4.70 -41.44
C PHE A 5 33.90 4.14 -40.62
N PHE A 6 34.88 4.88 -40.08
CA PHE A 6 34.93 5.94 -39.05
C PHE A 6 34.49 5.51 -37.64
N ALA A 7 35.43 5.54 -36.68
CA ALA A 7 35.34 6.01 -35.27
C ALA A 7 36.44 5.30 -34.44
N ALA A 8 37.45 5.98 -33.90
CA ALA A 8 37.49 6.82 -32.67
C ALA A 8 38.36 6.07 -31.63
N LEU A 9 39.16 6.65 -30.72
CA LEU A 9 39.20 7.96 -30.10
C LEU A 9 40.57 8.07 -29.38
N LEU A 10 41.22 9.25 -29.35
CA LEU A 10 42.27 9.56 -28.36
C LEU A 10 42.09 11.01 -27.86
N SER A 11 41.87 11.10 -26.55
CA SER A 11 42.28 12.12 -25.57
C SER A 11 42.24 13.63 -25.88
N PHE A 12 41.21 14.29 -25.31
CA PHE A 12 41.19 15.48 -24.43
C PHE A 12 42.37 16.51 -24.46
N ILE A 13 42.05 17.81 -24.69
CA ILE A 13 42.23 18.98 -23.78
C ILE A 13 42.12 20.34 -24.54
N MET A 14 41.12 21.16 -24.13
CA MET A 14 40.94 22.64 -24.02
C MET A 14 42.07 23.63 -24.44
N VAL A 15 41.91 24.92 -24.80
CA VAL A 15 40.82 25.95 -24.89
C VAL A 15 41.38 27.25 -25.57
N PHE A 16 40.55 27.91 -26.39
CA PHE A 16 40.40 29.34 -26.81
C PHE A 16 41.58 30.32 -27.09
N SER A 17 41.56 30.98 -28.27
CA SER A 17 41.22 32.43 -28.47
C SER A 17 41.45 32.91 -29.94
N LEU A 18 40.71 33.94 -30.36
CA LEU A 18 40.42 34.40 -31.75
C LEU A 18 41.33 35.54 -32.29
N LEU A 19 41.77 35.43 -33.57
CA LEU A 19 41.99 36.44 -34.67
C LEU A 19 42.91 37.68 -34.44
N PRO A 20 43.44 38.43 -35.47
CA PRO A 20 43.13 38.47 -36.92
C PRO A 20 44.34 38.54 -37.92
N LEU A 21 44.02 38.78 -39.21
CA LEU A 21 44.82 38.87 -40.45
C LEU A 21 45.40 40.29 -40.78
N ASN A 22 46.47 40.35 -41.61
CA ASN A 22 46.91 41.40 -42.60
C ASN A 22 48.16 42.32 -42.37
N ALA A 23 49.19 42.10 -43.21
CA ALA A 23 49.90 42.97 -44.20
C ALA A 23 50.83 44.20 -43.89
N LEU A 24 51.86 44.37 -44.78
CA LEU A 24 52.76 45.51 -45.15
C LEU A 24 54.08 45.73 -44.34
N ALA A 25 55.28 46.14 -44.85
CA ALA A 25 55.87 46.38 -46.19
C ALA A 25 57.43 46.63 -46.12
N LYS A 26 58.16 46.24 -47.20
CA LYS A 26 59.40 46.75 -47.86
C LYS A 26 60.68 47.23 -47.11
N LEU A 27 61.85 46.71 -47.54
CA LEU A 27 63.11 47.47 -47.71
C LEU A 27 64.01 46.83 -48.80
N ASP A 28 64.62 47.69 -49.62
CA ASP A 28 65.41 47.41 -50.83
C ASP A 28 66.90 47.68 -50.55
N THR A 29 67.77 46.68 -50.81
CA THR A 29 69.21 46.76 -51.14
C THR A 29 69.74 45.32 -51.29
N GLY A 30 70.06 44.86 -52.49
CA GLY A 30 70.56 43.50 -52.65
C GLY A 30 71.35 43.23 -53.93
N HIS A 31 72.67 43.13 -53.81
CA HIS A 31 73.51 42.29 -54.67
C HIS A 31 74.25 41.27 -53.78
N LYS A 32 74.66 40.12 -54.35
CA LYS A 32 75.23 38.99 -53.59
C LYS A 32 76.65 38.62 -54.03
N ILE A 33 77.51 38.11 -53.10
CA ILE A 33 78.89 37.67 -53.38
C ILE A 33 79.15 36.17 -53.06
N ASP A 34 80.11 35.52 -53.76
CA ASP A 34 80.43 34.08 -53.64
C ASP A 34 81.49 33.75 -52.55
N VAL A 35 81.28 32.68 -51.77
CA VAL A 35 82.22 32.09 -50.75
C VAL A 35 82.25 30.54 -50.84
N THR A 36 83.37 29.88 -50.48
CA THR A 36 83.61 28.40 -50.57
C THR A 36 83.88 27.76 -49.18
N PHE A 37 83.49 26.49 -48.96
CA PHE A 37 83.75 25.71 -47.72
C PHE A 37 84.48 24.37 -47.96
N THR A 38 85.27 23.88 -46.99
CA THR A 38 86.12 22.66 -47.11
C THR A 38 86.30 21.90 -45.77
N VAL A 39 86.27 20.56 -45.72
CA VAL A 39 86.34 19.77 -44.45
C VAL A 39 87.74 19.17 -44.14
N LEU A 40 88.15 19.11 -42.85
CA LEU A 40 89.40 18.56 -42.29
C LEU A 40 89.13 17.50 -41.18
N TYR A 41 89.81 16.33 -41.14
CA TYR A 41 89.61 15.23 -40.14
C TYR A 41 90.77 15.04 -39.14
N VAL A 42 90.49 14.61 -37.88
CA VAL A 42 91.51 14.39 -36.81
C VAL A 42 91.27 13.11 -35.97
N GLY A 43 92.26 12.19 -35.89
CA GLY A 43 92.29 10.95 -35.05
C GLY A 43 93.46 9.97 -35.36
N ASP A 44 93.76 8.98 -34.49
CA ASP A 44 94.93 8.06 -34.59
C ASP A 44 94.95 7.19 -35.86
N GLU A 45 93.78 6.95 -36.45
CA GLU A 45 93.61 6.17 -37.69
C GLU A 45 94.07 6.92 -38.96
N PHE A 46 94.27 8.25 -38.91
CA PHE A 46 94.66 9.07 -40.05
C PHE A 46 95.86 9.96 -39.73
N ARG A 47 97.00 9.73 -40.39
CA ARG A 47 98.09 10.72 -40.41
C ARG A 47 97.60 11.99 -41.13
N ILE A 48 97.85 13.15 -40.52
CA ILE A 48 97.52 14.50 -41.01
C ILE A 48 97.83 14.62 -42.52
N GLY A 49 96.85 15.01 -43.35
CA GLY A 49 97.16 15.73 -44.60
C GLY A 49 96.39 15.45 -45.91
N TYR A 50 95.55 14.42 -46.08
CA TYR A 50 94.96 14.17 -47.42
C TYR A 50 93.58 13.52 -47.43
N ASN A 51 92.52 14.33 -47.61
CA ASN A 51 91.65 14.32 -48.80
C ASN A 51 90.40 15.17 -48.55
N TYR A 52 90.22 16.16 -49.42
CA TYR A 52 89.27 17.26 -49.32
C TYR A 52 88.00 16.95 -50.13
N GLY A 53 86.82 17.14 -49.52
CA GLY A 53 85.57 17.37 -50.25
C GLY A 53 85.25 18.86 -50.25
N SER A 54 85.02 19.47 -51.41
CA SER A 54 84.62 20.87 -51.56
C SER A 54 83.14 20.99 -51.93
N SER A 55 82.39 21.93 -51.35
CA SER A 55 81.00 22.23 -51.72
C SER A 55 80.82 23.61 -52.36
N GLU A 56 79.75 23.76 -53.13
CA GLU A 56 79.43 24.82 -54.10
C GLU A 56 79.50 26.27 -53.58
N LYS A 57 79.85 27.20 -54.50
CA LYS A 57 79.83 28.66 -54.28
C LYS A 57 78.43 29.09 -53.85
N THR A 58 78.31 29.73 -52.68
CA THR A 58 77.04 30.29 -52.20
C THR A 58 77.10 31.82 -52.20
N GLN A 59 76.01 32.45 -52.67
CA GLN A 59 75.86 33.90 -52.81
C GLN A 59 75.22 34.56 -51.57
N PHE A 60 75.87 35.55 -50.97
CA PHE A 60 75.38 36.26 -49.77
C PHE A 60 75.11 37.75 -49.99
N VAL A 61 74.00 38.27 -49.45
CA VAL A 61 73.49 39.63 -49.68
C VAL A 61 74.36 40.69 -49.01
N CYS A 62 74.75 41.71 -49.77
CA CYS A 62 75.41 42.90 -49.25
C CYS A 62 74.46 43.73 -48.37
N GLN A 63 74.87 44.05 -47.13
CA GLN A 63 74.04 44.73 -46.14
C GLN A 63 74.19 46.26 -46.13
N TYR A 64 75.01 46.84 -47.01
CA TYR A 64 75.23 48.29 -47.04
C TYR A 64 74.18 49.01 -47.89
N SER A 65 73.67 50.11 -47.33
CA SER A 65 72.62 50.94 -47.94
C SER A 65 73.13 51.90 -49.03
N THR A 66 74.45 52.11 -49.14
CA THR A 66 75.08 52.96 -50.16
C THR A 66 75.72 52.12 -51.28
N PRO A 67 75.56 52.49 -52.57
CA PRO A 67 76.25 51.82 -53.67
C PRO A 67 77.78 51.81 -53.50
N HIS A 68 78.42 50.64 -53.62
CA HIS A 68 79.88 50.41 -53.58
C HIS A 68 80.26 49.23 -54.49
N SER A 69 81.55 49.00 -54.76
CA SER A 69 81.99 47.85 -55.57
C SER A 69 82.09 46.56 -54.75
N ASP A 70 81.76 45.43 -55.38
CA ASP A 70 81.84 44.07 -54.82
C ASP A 70 83.27 43.63 -54.42
N THR A 71 84.29 44.43 -54.78
CA THR A 71 85.72 44.15 -54.56
C THR A 71 86.32 44.94 -53.40
N ALA A 72 85.58 45.87 -52.79
CA ALA A 72 86.08 46.67 -51.68
C ALA A 72 86.30 45.80 -50.42
N TYR A 73 87.53 45.77 -49.94
CA TYR A 73 87.97 44.95 -48.81
C TYR A 73 87.18 45.34 -47.55
N ASN A 74 86.57 44.35 -46.89
CA ASN A 74 85.79 44.46 -45.63
C ASN A 74 84.32 44.92 -45.75
N ASN A 75 83.81 45.10 -46.97
CA ASN A 75 82.46 45.63 -47.13
C ASN A 75 81.35 44.55 -47.06
N HIS A 76 81.73 43.27 -47.05
CA HIS A 76 80.80 42.15 -46.89
C HIS A 76 81.13 41.35 -45.63
N THR A 77 80.09 40.83 -44.99
CA THR A 77 80.23 39.95 -43.83
C THR A 77 79.31 38.75 -43.98
N ILE A 78 79.81 37.56 -43.67
CA ILE A 78 79.00 36.33 -43.61
C ILE A 78 78.60 36.07 -42.15
N ALA A 79 77.32 35.77 -41.92
CA ALA A 79 76.84 35.46 -40.59
C ALA A 79 77.22 34.02 -40.21
N ILE A 80 77.44 33.77 -38.92
CA ILE A 80 77.73 32.41 -38.44
C ILE A 80 76.58 31.45 -38.70
N SER A 81 75.34 31.93 -38.74
CA SER A 81 74.19 31.12 -39.17
C SER A 81 74.41 30.52 -40.54
N ASP A 82 75.01 31.26 -41.46
CA ASP A 82 75.30 30.80 -42.81
C ASP A 82 76.45 29.80 -42.83
N ILE A 83 77.47 30.00 -41.99
CA ILE A 83 78.56 29.03 -41.80
C ILE A 83 78.05 27.73 -41.18
N LYS A 84 77.14 27.81 -40.18
CA LYS A 84 76.48 26.65 -39.59
C LYS A 84 75.63 25.91 -40.61
N ALA A 85 74.82 26.65 -41.38
CA ALA A 85 74.04 26.05 -42.46
C ALA A 85 74.92 25.38 -43.52
N ALA A 86 76.11 25.93 -43.80
CA ALA A 86 77.08 25.27 -44.68
C ALA A 86 77.69 24.01 -44.03
N ALA A 87 78.00 24.04 -42.73
CA ALA A 87 78.49 22.89 -41.98
C ALA A 87 77.48 21.74 -41.89
N ASP A 88 76.20 22.06 -41.68
CA ASP A 88 75.11 21.07 -41.65
C ASP A 88 74.89 20.40 -43.01
N ARG A 89 75.24 21.09 -44.11
CA ARG A 89 75.19 20.53 -45.47
C ARG A 89 76.49 19.82 -45.88
N ALA A 90 77.56 19.91 -45.09
CA ALA A 90 78.83 19.29 -45.44
C ALA A 90 78.77 17.77 -45.19
N SER A 91 79.17 16.98 -46.18
CA SER A 91 79.26 15.52 -46.03
C SER A 91 80.55 15.14 -45.31
N VAL A 92 80.44 14.34 -44.25
CA VAL A 92 81.59 13.81 -43.48
C VAL A 92 81.61 12.27 -43.46
N ASN A 93 82.80 11.68 -43.38
CA ASN A 93 82.99 10.24 -43.27
C ASN A 93 82.25 9.70 -42.04
N SER A 94 81.67 8.50 -42.21
CA SER A 94 80.93 7.81 -41.15
C SER A 94 81.76 7.73 -39.86
N GLY A 95 81.16 8.11 -38.72
CA GLY A 95 81.82 8.12 -37.41
C GLY A 95 82.53 9.43 -37.02
N TYR A 96 82.66 10.39 -37.94
CA TYR A 96 83.24 11.71 -37.66
C TYR A 96 82.15 12.79 -37.63
N GLN A 97 82.30 13.80 -36.76
CA GLN A 97 81.37 14.93 -36.65
C GLN A 97 82.12 16.26 -36.77
N ILE A 98 81.53 17.25 -37.46
CA ILE A 98 82.06 18.62 -37.51
C ILE A 98 81.95 19.26 -36.12
N VAL A 99 83.07 19.70 -35.58
CA VAL A 99 83.19 20.30 -34.25
C VAL A 99 83.53 21.80 -34.30
N GLY A 100 83.96 22.34 -35.44
CA GLY A 100 84.35 23.75 -35.57
C GLY A 100 84.70 24.20 -37.00
N TRP A 101 85.13 25.45 -37.17
CA TRP A 101 85.61 26.01 -38.45
C TRP A 101 86.82 26.97 -38.28
N SER A 102 87.57 27.19 -39.35
CA SER A 102 88.76 28.07 -39.42
C SER A 102 88.91 28.73 -40.81
N LYS A 103 89.64 29.85 -40.90
CA LYS A 103 90.12 30.40 -42.20
C LYS A 103 91.47 29.79 -42.63
N GLU A 104 92.18 29.13 -41.72
CA GLU A 104 93.49 28.53 -41.95
C GLU A 104 93.37 27.03 -42.22
N SER A 105 94.19 26.50 -43.12
CA SER A 105 94.10 25.11 -43.62
C SER A 105 94.69 24.05 -42.70
N ASN A 106 95.43 24.43 -41.65
CA ASN A 106 96.16 23.53 -40.75
C ASN A 106 95.58 23.46 -39.32
N ALA A 107 94.33 23.85 -39.12
CA ALA A 107 93.72 23.95 -37.80
C ALA A 107 93.46 22.58 -37.12
N ASN A 108 93.66 22.50 -35.78
CA ASN A 108 93.42 21.33 -34.93
C ASN A 108 92.30 21.61 -33.89
N PRO A 109 91.40 20.65 -33.59
CA PRO A 109 90.16 20.80 -32.82
C PRO A 109 90.27 21.13 -31.31
N THR A 110 91.47 21.34 -30.76
CA THR A 110 91.64 21.60 -29.31
C THR A 110 91.46 23.06 -28.88
N THR A 111 91.15 23.99 -29.79
CA THR A 111 90.95 25.40 -29.41
C THR A 111 89.66 26.09 -29.88
N TRP A 112 88.89 25.64 -30.88
CA TRP A 112 87.72 26.42 -31.37
C TRP A 112 86.42 25.62 -31.51
N SER A 113 85.43 26.00 -30.69
CA SER A 113 84.00 25.69 -30.85
C SER A 113 83.29 26.76 -31.68
N LEU A 114 82.24 26.39 -32.42
CA LEU A 114 81.35 27.22 -33.29
C LEU A 114 80.62 28.43 -32.62
N ASN A 115 81.11 28.90 -31.46
CA ASN A 115 80.47 29.88 -30.57
C ASN A 115 81.16 31.25 -30.48
N LYS A 116 82.07 31.62 -31.40
CA LYS A 116 82.54 33.01 -31.49
C LYS A 116 81.48 33.88 -32.15
N SER A 117 80.49 34.37 -31.40
CA SER A 117 79.34 35.15 -31.91
C SER A 117 79.73 36.34 -32.80
N GLY A 118 79.03 36.50 -33.93
CA GLY A 118 79.15 37.66 -34.81
C GLY A 118 79.01 37.32 -36.29
N THR A 119 79.33 38.30 -37.13
CA THR A 119 79.61 38.11 -38.55
C THR A 119 81.13 38.10 -38.75
N THR A 120 81.63 37.42 -39.78
CA THR A 120 83.05 37.56 -40.17
C THR A 120 83.13 38.30 -41.50
N ALA A 121 84.05 39.25 -41.60
CA ALA A 121 84.36 39.90 -42.86
C ALA A 121 84.82 38.86 -43.90
N CYS A 122 84.28 38.98 -45.09
CA CYS A 122 84.64 38.18 -46.25
C CYS A 122 84.63 39.05 -47.51
N ASN A 123 85.37 38.62 -48.52
CA ASN A 123 85.31 39.19 -49.85
C ASN A 123 84.95 38.06 -50.84
N LYS A 124 84.50 38.42 -52.04
CA LYS A 124 84.20 37.46 -53.11
C LYS A 124 85.39 36.52 -53.35
N GLY A 125 85.16 35.20 -53.21
CA GLY A 125 86.17 34.14 -53.41
C GLY A 125 86.84 33.58 -52.15
N THR A 126 86.45 34.00 -50.94
CA THR A 126 87.03 33.49 -49.67
C THR A 126 86.74 31.98 -49.46
N THR A 127 87.67 31.22 -48.88
CA THR A 127 87.46 29.81 -48.45
C THR A 127 87.46 29.67 -46.92
N ILE A 128 86.55 28.85 -46.37
CA ILE A 128 86.44 28.52 -44.94
C ILE A 128 86.55 27.00 -44.72
N TYR A 129 87.40 26.58 -43.78
CA TYR A 129 87.63 25.18 -43.41
C TYR A 129 86.74 24.73 -42.24
N LEU A 130 86.15 23.54 -42.29
CA LEU A 130 85.33 22.89 -41.25
C LEU A 130 86.13 21.71 -40.65
N VAL A 131 86.12 21.51 -39.33
CA VAL A 131 86.97 20.50 -38.65
C VAL A 131 86.12 19.36 -38.08
N ALA A 132 86.48 18.10 -38.35
CA ALA A 132 85.77 16.87 -37.97
C ALA A 132 86.58 15.94 -37.03
N LYS A 133 85.95 15.34 -36.01
CA LYS A 133 86.59 14.43 -35.01
C LYS A 133 85.74 13.16 -34.73
N ASN A 134 86.39 12.02 -34.45
CA ASN A 134 85.73 10.77 -33.98
C ASN A 134 85.68 10.74 -32.43
N PRO A 135 84.50 10.58 -31.80
CA PRO A 135 84.36 10.58 -30.35
C PRO A 135 84.70 9.27 -29.59
N ASN A 136 84.88 8.08 -30.20
CA ASN A 136 85.03 6.80 -29.45
C ASN A 136 86.10 5.79 -29.99
N PRO A 137 87.28 5.60 -29.35
CA PRO A 137 88.29 4.58 -29.72
C PRO A 137 88.17 3.21 -29.01
N THR A 138 88.70 2.12 -29.58
CA THR A 138 88.49 0.69 -29.19
C THR A 138 89.35 0.15 -28.00
N PRO A 139 88.87 -0.77 -27.11
CA PRO A 139 89.60 -1.31 -25.92
C PRO A 139 90.53 -2.55 -26.14
N ALA A 140 91.36 -2.94 -25.13
CA ALA A 140 92.36 -4.05 -25.16
C ALA A 140 91.83 -5.48 -24.83
N LYS A 141 92.53 -6.56 -25.28
CA LYS A 141 92.11 -7.99 -25.25
C LYS A 141 92.32 -8.74 -23.89
N PRO A 142 91.32 -9.50 -23.35
CA PRO A 142 91.38 -10.20 -22.05
C PRO A 142 92.01 -11.61 -22.11
N SER A 143 92.38 -12.16 -20.93
CA SER A 143 92.94 -13.52 -20.76
C SER A 143 91.88 -14.64 -20.73
N LYS A 144 92.26 -15.84 -21.21
CA LYS A 144 91.40 -17.05 -21.25
C LYS A 144 90.96 -17.51 -19.84
N PRO A 145 89.69 -17.87 -19.61
CA PRO A 145 89.21 -18.33 -18.30
C PRO A 145 89.72 -19.75 -17.97
N SER A 146 89.97 -20.02 -16.69
CA SER A 146 90.32 -21.38 -16.22
C SER A 146 89.10 -22.30 -16.13
N GLY A 147 89.31 -23.62 -16.09
CA GLY A 147 88.23 -24.59 -15.94
C GLY A 147 87.38 -24.36 -14.68
N ASP A 148 88.00 -24.03 -13.55
CA ASP A 148 87.28 -23.73 -12.30
C ASP A 148 86.51 -22.42 -12.38
N ASN A 149 87.04 -21.41 -13.09
CA ASN A 149 86.26 -20.20 -13.35
C ASN A 149 85.01 -20.51 -14.17
N VAL A 150 85.11 -21.40 -15.17
CA VAL A 150 83.97 -21.80 -15.99
C VAL A 150 82.92 -22.58 -15.18
N LYS A 151 83.33 -23.53 -14.33
CA LYS A 151 82.41 -24.25 -13.43
C LYS A 151 81.67 -23.30 -12.49
N ASN A 152 82.40 -22.40 -11.83
CA ASN A 152 81.81 -21.43 -10.90
C ASN A 152 80.88 -20.45 -11.61
N LEU A 153 81.21 -20.09 -12.86
CA LEU A 153 80.40 -19.17 -13.66
C LEU A 153 79.07 -19.80 -14.13
N LEU A 154 79.10 -21.07 -14.53
CA LEU A 154 77.93 -21.78 -15.08
C LEU A 154 77.05 -22.44 -14.00
N GLY A 155 77.60 -22.69 -12.81
CA GLY A 155 76.84 -23.16 -11.65
C GLY A 155 76.49 -24.65 -11.68
N ALA A 156 75.63 -25.05 -10.74
CA ALA A 156 75.42 -26.45 -10.40
C ALA A 156 74.44 -27.21 -11.33
N ASN A 157 73.64 -26.52 -12.14
CA ASN A 157 72.55 -27.11 -12.93
C ASN A 157 72.69 -26.76 -14.42
N VAL A 158 73.90 -26.86 -14.94
CA VAL A 158 74.22 -26.43 -16.31
C VAL A 158 73.97 -27.52 -17.36
N VAL A 159 74.04 -28.80 -16.99
CA VAL A 159 73.77 -29.92 -17.91
C VAL A 159 72.53 -30.67 -17.45
N THR A 160 71.58 -30.91 -18.35
CA THR A 160 70.38 -31.74 -18.11
C THR A 160 70.49 -33.01 -18.92
N VAL A 161 70.16 -34.17 -18.36
CA VAL A 161 69.93 -35.41 -19.11
C VAL A 161 68.41 -35.64 -19.13
N ASP A 162 67.82 -35.57 -20.33
CA ASP A 162 66.38 -35.61 -20.59
C ASP A 162 66.01 -36.93 -21.28
N CYS A 163 65.06 -37.69 -20.71
CA CYS A 163 64.60 -38.94 -21.31
C CYS A 163 63.38 -38.70 -22.21
N ILE A 164 63.58 -38.74 -23.52
CA ILE A 164 62.54 -38.37 -24.51
C ILE A 164 61.54 -39.48 -24.84
N ASN A 165 61.58 -40.62 -24.14
CA ASN A 165 60.64 -41.71 -24.35
C ASN A 165 59.28 -41.37 -23.72
N SER A 166 58.31 -40.97 -24.54
CA SER A 166 56.95 -40.60 -24.13
C SER A 166 56.12 -41.70 -23.44
N SER A 167 56.67 -42.92 -23.36
CA SER A 167 56.02 -44.11 -22.80
C SER A 167 56.47 -44.47 -21.38
N VAL A 168 57.37 -43.68 -20.77
CA VAL A 168 57.87 -43.93 -19.40
C VAL A 168 58.00 -42.60 -18.66
N ASP A 169 57.32 -42.43 -17.53
CA ASP A 169 57.37 -41.20 -16.72
C ASP A 169 58.37 -41.37 -15.57
N HIS A 170 59.58 -40.85 -15.77
CA HIS A 170 60.58 -40.71 -14.71
C HIS A 170 61.37 -39.40 -14.89
N ALA A 171 61.73 -38.76 -13.77
CA ALA A 171 62.27 -37.39 -13.80
C ALA A 171 63.64 -37.26 -14.49
N ASP A 172 63.81 -36.14 -15.21
CA ASP A 172 65.10 -35.69 -15.73
C ASP A 172 66.05 -35.31 -14.59
N GLN A 173 67.36 -35.36 -14.84
CA GLN A 173 68.36 -34.96 -13.86
C GLN A 173 69.27 -33.86 -14.39
N THR A 174 69.63 -32.94 -13.49
CA THR A 174 70.54 -31.83 -13.77
C THR A 174 71.86 -32.02 -13.01
N TYR A 175 72.95 -31.61 -13.65
CA TYR A 175 74.32 -31.83 -13.21
C TYR A 175 75.17 -30.56 -13.34
N PRO A 176 76.17 -30.38 -12.45
CA PRO A 176 77.23 -29.40 -12.65
C PRO A 176 78.17 -29.86 -13.78
N LEU A 177 79.03 -28.98 -14.25
CA LEU A 177 80.11 -29.40 -15.16
C LEU A 177 81.04 -30.41 -14.47
N LEU A 178 81.01 -31.67 -14.93
CA LEU A 178 81.81 -32.77 -14.38
C LEU A 178 83.27 -32.68 -14.85
N ASP A 179 84.20 -33.10 -13.99
CA ASP A 179 85.63 -33.13 -14.33
C ASP A 179 85.93 -34.04 -15.53
N GLY A 180 86.71 -33.51 -16.48
CA GLY A 180 87.03 -34.20 -17.72
C GLY A 180 85.86 -34.36 -18.71
N SER A 181 84.71 -33.71 -18.46
CA SER A 181 83.59 -33.69 -19.42
C SER A 181 83.65 -32.53 -20.41
N PHE A 182 84.47 -31.50 -20.15
CA PHE A 182 84.51 -30.28 -20.95
C PHE A 182 85.92 -29.77 -21.24
N THR A 183 86.05 -28.93 -22.27
CA THR A 183 87.26 -28.18 -22.62
C THR A 183 86.94 -26.70 -22.84
N VAL A 184 87.93 -25.83 -22.58
CA VAL A 184 87.79 -24.37 -22.76
C VAL A 184 88.65 -23.93 -23.96
N GLY A 185 88.01 -23.36 -24.97
CA GLY A 185 88.64 -22.86 -26.21
C GLY A 185 89.34 -21.52 -26.05
N ASP A 186 90.06 -21.09 -27.07
CA ASP A 186 90.84 -19.83 -27.03
C ASP A 186 89.96 -18.58 -27.15
N VAL A 187 90.49 -17.43 -26.71
CA VAL A 187 89.78 -16.13 -26.71
C VAL A 187 89.69 -15.56 -28.13
N GLN A 188 88.46 -15.49 -28.67
CA GLN A 188 88.12 -15.00 -30.00
C GLN A 188 87.67 -13.53 -29.97
N GLY A 189 87.79 -12.84 -31.11
CA GLY A 189 87.42 -11.43 -31.30
C GLY A 189 88.62 -10.48 -31.39
N SER A 190 88.42 -9.35 -32.08
CA SER A 190 89.39 -8.26 -32.28
C SER A 190 88.97 -6.92 -31.67
N ALA A 191 87.70 -6.77 -31.24
CA ALA A 191 87.15 -5.62 -30.49
C ALA A 191 85.95 -6.12 -29.65
N SER A 192 85.70 -5.51 -28.47
CA SER A 192 84.70 -5.97 -27.48
C SER A 192 83.30 -6.24 -28.06
N PRO A 193 82.60 -7.35 -27.69
CA PRO A 193 82.99 -8.32 -26.67
C PRO A 193 83.90 -9.43 -27.21
N TYR A 194 84.89 -9.82 -26.41
CA TYR A 194 85.68 -11.03 -26.66
C TYR A 194 84.88 -12.26 -26.24
N THR A 195 85.05 -13.38 -26.93
CA THR A 195 84.32 -14.61 -26.64
C THR A 195 85.23 -15.80 -26.41
N CYS A 196 84.75 -16.80 -25.66
CA CYS A 196 85.46 -18.04 -25.38
C CYS A 196 84.46 -19.20 -25.36
N THR A 197 84.71 -20.24 -26.15
CA THR A 197 83.78 -21.37 -26.28
C THR A 197 84.18 -22.51 -25.35
N VAL A 198 83.24 -22.98 -24.54
CA VAL A 198 83.34 -24.16 -23.67
C VAL A 198 82.62 -25.31 -24.34
N THR A 199 83.30 -26.42 -24.59
CA THR A 199 82.76 -27.60 -25.29
C THR A 199 82.56 -28.74 -24.29
N VAL A 200 81.38 -29.35 -24.23
CA VAL A 200 80.94 -30.34 -23.23
C VAL A 200 80.49 -31.64 -23.91
N ASN A 201 80.97 -32.79 -23.42
CA ASN A 201 80.68 -34.13 -23.96
C ASN A 201 79.64 -34.88 -23.11
N ALA A 202 78.78 -35.67 -23.75
CA ALA A 202 77.63 -36.32 -23.12
C ALA A 202 77.97 -37.57 -22.30
N ALA A 203 79.02 -38.32 -22.68
CA ALA A 203 79.28 -39.67 -22.18
C ALA A 203 79.24 -39.78 -20.65
N LYS A 204 79.97 -38.89 -19.95
CA LYS A 204 79.99 -38.90 -18.47
C LYS A 204 78.63 -38.63 -17.83
N TYR A 205 77.79 -37.80 -18.44
CA TYR A 205 76.48 -37.47 -17.90
C TYR A 205 75.49 -38.60 -18.11
N VAL A 206 75.55 -39.29 -19.26
CA VAL A 206 74.74 -40.50 -19.51
C VAL A 206 75.14 -41.62 -18.55
N ASP A 207 76.43 -41.79 -18.27
CA ASP A 207 76.93 -42.77 -17.30
C ASP A 207 76.47 -42.45 -15.87
N GLU A 208 76.50 -41.18 -15.44
CA GLU A 208 75.96 -40.80 -14.13
C GLU A 208 74.44 -41.01 -14.04
N TYR A 209 73.68 -40.66 -15.08
CA TYR A 209 72.22 -40.87 -15.10
C TYR A 209 71.86 -42.36 -15.02
N ASN A 210 72.61 -43.21 -15.73
CA ASN A 210 72.43 -44.66 -15.69
C ASN A 210 72.66 -45.30 -14.30
N LYS A 211 73.32 -44.61 -13.36
CA LYS A 211 73.45 -45.11 -11.98
C LYS A 211 72.18 -44.95 -11.17
N THR A 212 71.33 -43.97 -11.50
CA THR A 212 70.06 -43.76 -10.82
C THR A 212 68.94 -44.53 -11.49
N ILE A 213 68.90 -44.52 -12.82
CA ILE A 213 67.94 -45.27 -13.64
C ILE A 213 68.71 -45.94 -14.77
N SER A 214 68.87 -47.26 -14.71
CA SER A 214 69.66 -48.00 -15.71
C SER A 214 68.91 -48.19 -17.02
N GLY A 215 69.62 -48.13 -18.15
CA GLY A 215 69.11 -48.59 -19.46
C GLY A 215 68.99 -47.48 -20.51
N HIS A 216 69.68 -46.37 -20.33
CA HIS A 216 69.64 -45.22 -21.23
C HIS A 216 70.86 -45.17 -22.14
N SER A 217 70.64 -44.79 -23.40
CA SER A 217 71.68 -44.44 -24.37
C SER A 217 71.39 -43.08 -24.98
N LEU A 218 72.44 -42.35 -25.41
CA LEU A 218 72.25 -41.05 -26.08
C LEU A 218 71.37 -41.25 -27.32
N SER A 219 70.33 -40.42 -27.45
CA SER A 219 69.41 -40.48 -28.58
C SER A 219 70.20 -40.34 -29.89
N THR A 220 69.84 -41.13 -30.89
CA THR A 220 70.41 -41.01 -32.24
C THR A 220 70.09 -39.67 -32.90
N THR A 221 69.10 -38.94 -32.38
CA THR A 221 68.73 -37.60 -32.83
C THR A 221 69.44 -36.48 -32.08
N ASP A 222 70.20 -36.80 -31.02
CA ASP A 222 70.98 -35.81 -30.30
C ASP A 222 72.45 -35.79 -30.73
N THR A 223 73.15 -34.71 -30.41
CA THR A 223 74.54 -34.46 -30.83
C THR A 223 75.44 -34.25 -29.63
N THR A 224 76.69 -34.72 -29.73
CA THR A 224 77.74 -34.47 -28.75
C THR A 224 79.08 -34.31 -29.46
N PRO A 225 79.95 -33.35 -29.07
CA PRO A 225 79.79 -32.41 -27.95
C PRO A 225 78.88 -31.21 -28.25
N LYS A 226 78.43 -30.52 -27.19
CA LYS A 226 77.68 -29.25 -27.25
C LYS A 226 78.52 -28.11 -26.68
N SER A 227 78.27 -26.87 -27.10
CA SER A 227 79.14 -25.74 -26.75
C SER A 227 78.39 -24.56 -26.15
N ILE A 228 79.00 -23.92 -25.16
CA ILE A 228 78.55 -22.64 -24.56
C ILE A 228 79.60 -21.58 -24.90
N THR A 229 79.17 -20.45 -25.46
CA THR A 229 80.07 -19.33 -25.73
C THR A 229 79.96 -18.28 -24.64
N LEU A 230 81.01 -18.14 -23.84
CA LEU A 230 81.16 -17.07 -22.85
C LEU A 230 81.54 -15.77 -23.55
N ALA A 231 81.04 -14.65 -23.04
CA ALA A 231 81.39 -13.31 -23.50
C ALA A 231 82.16 -12.57 -22.40
N TYR A 232 83.05 -11.66 -22.78
CA TYR A 232 83.74 -10.79 -21.84
C TYR A 232 83.04 -9.43 -21.81
N ASP A 233 82.55 -9.01 -20.65
CA ASP A 233 81.73 -7.79 -20.49
C ASP A 233 82.54 -6.49 -20.40
N GLY A 234 83.86 -6.58 -20.52
CA GLY A 234 84.82 -5.50 -20.31
C GLY A 234 85.55 -5.59 -18.97
N THR A 235 85.04 -6.37 -18.01
CA THR A 235 85.66 -6.59 -16.69
C THR A 235 85.84 -8.07 -16.33
N LYS A 236 84.94 -8.96 -16.75
CA LYS A 236 84.98 -10.39 -16.44
C LYS A 236 84.31 -11.23 -17.53
N TRP A 237 84.55 -12.53 -17.47
CA TRP A 237 83.81 -13.51 -18.28
C TRP A 237 82.39 -13.68 -17.72
N VAL A 238 81.42 -13.54 -18.61
CA VAL A 238 80.00 -13.73 -18.35
C VAL A 238 79.47 -14.85 -19.24
N ALA A 239 78.66 -15.73 -18.64
CA ALA A 239 77.93 -16.74 -19.38
C ALA A 239 76.59 -16.15 -19.87
N PRO A 240 76.09 -16.56 -21.04
CA PRO A 240 74.72 -16.26 -21.44
C PRO A 240 73.74 -16.89 -20.42
N THR A 241 72.79 -16.11 -19.92
CA THR A 241 71.78 -16.61 -18.96
C THR A 241 70.73 -17.48 -19.65
N ASN A 242 70.43 -18.64 -19.04
CA ASN A 242 69.24 -19.49 -19.19
C ASN A 242 69.08 -20.37 -20.46
N THR A 243 70.05 -21.21 -20.80
CA THR A 243 69.70 -22.51 -21.41
C THR A 243 70.69 -23.58 -20.96
N PRO A 244 70.28 -24.59 -20.15
CA PRO A 244 71.16 -25.70 -19.81
C PRO A 244 71.50 -26.50 -21.07
N ILE A 245 72.69 -27.11 -21.10
CA ILE A 245 73.03 -28.11 -22.11
C ILE A 245 72.17 -29.34 -21.83
N VAL A 246 71.15 -29.56 -22.64
CA VAL A 246 70.32 -30.78 -22.54
C VAL A 246 70.97 -31.88 -23.38
N PHE A 247 71.12 -33.09 -22.85
CA PHE A 247 71.42 -34.30 -23.62
C PHE A 247 70.22 -35.25 -23.55
N ASN A 248 69.61 -35.52 -24.69
CA ASN A 248 68.44 -36.38 -24.83
C ASN A 248 68.87 -37.84 -24.90
N VAL A 249 68.30 -38.68 -24.04
CA VAL A 249 68.52 -40.12 -23.98
C VAL A 249 67.23 -40.90 -24.25
N VAL A 250 67.37 -42.14 -24.73
CA VAL A 250 66.25 -43.07 -24.96
C VAL A 250 66.43 -44.33 -24.10
N CYS A 251 65.32 -44.94 -23.66
CA CYS A 251 65.29 -46.18 -22.88
C CYS A 251 64.66 -47.36 -23.67
N ASP A 252 64.88 -48.61 -23.25
CA ASP A 252 64.29 -49.80 -23.90
C ASP A 252 62.75 -49.80 -23.81
N ALA A 253 62.05 -49.84 -24.96
CA ALA A 253 60.59 -49.67 -25.03
C ALA A 253 59.80 -50.90 -24.53
N THR A 254 58.74 -50.65 -23.75
CA THR A 254 57.79 -51.66 -23.27
C THR A 254 56.73 -51.97 -24.36
N PRO A 255 56.37 -53.25 -24.64
CA PRO A 255 55.33 -53.59 -25.62
C PRO A 255 53.95 -52.99 -25.30
N ALA A 256 53.17 -52.68 -26.33
CA ALA A 256 51.78 -52.24 -26.19
C ALA A 256 50.90 -53.32 -25.54
N ASP A 257 49.83 -52.95 -24.87
CA ASP A 257 48.92 -53.90 -24.21
C ASP A 257 48.29 -54.89 -25.21
N PRO A 258 48.00 -56.13 -24.77
CA PRO A 258 47.35 -57.15 -25.60
C PRO A 258 45.95 -56.71 -26.03
N GLU A 259 45.74 -56.63 -27.34
CA GLU A 259 44.45 -56.38 -27.98
C GLU A 259 44.08 -57.55 -28.91
N LEU A 260 42.96 -58.21 -28.60
CA LEU A 260 42.52 -59.42 -29.28
C LEU A 260 42.31 -59.13 -30.78
N GLY A 261 42.94 -59.94 -31.63
CA GLY A 261 42.85 -59.82 -33.09
C GLY A 261 43.86 -58.85 -33.72
N LYS A 262 44.63 -58.08 -32.92
CA LYS A 262 45.71 -57.20 -33.42
C LYS A 262 47.09 -57.71 -33.03
N ASN A 263 47.54 -57.38 -31.82
CA ASN A 263 48.83 -57.76 -31.25
C ASN A 263 48.68 -58.84 -30.17
N PHE A 264 47.49 -59.44 -30.03
CA PHE A 264 47.23 -60.60 -29.19
C PHE A 264 46.29 -61.55 -29.93
N VAL A 265 46.70 -62.82 -30.06
CA VAL A 265 45.88 -63.85 -30.70
C VAL A 265 45.46 -64.86 -29.64
N PHE A 266 44.15 -65.02 -29.50
CA PHE A 266 43.53 -66.08 -28.72
C PHE A 266 42.75 -66.97 -29.68
N SER A 267 42.88 -68.30 -29.54
CA SER A 267 42.21 -69.24 -30.45
C SER A 267 40.69 -69.03 -30.39
N ALA A 268 40.06 -68.83 -31.55
CA ALA A 268 38.62 -68.61 -31.66
C ALA A 268 37.80 -69.81 -31.15
N ASP A 269 38.37 -71.01 -31.22
CA ASP A 269 37.72 -72.25 -30.77
C ASP A 269 37.80 -72.45 -29.25
N LYS A 270 38.55 -71.60 -28.53
CA LYS A 270 38.68 -71.66 -27.07
C LYS A 270 37.64 -70.77 -26.39
N MET A 271 36.70 -71.42 -25.71
CA MET A 271 35.72 -70.75 -24.85
C MET A 271 36.35 -70.37 -23.52
N VAL A 272 36.07 -69.16 -23.04
CA VAL A 272 36.60 -68.64 -21.77
C VAL A 272 35.54 -68.57 -20.68
N VAL A 273 34.26 -68.47 -21.06
CA VAL A 273 33.11 -68.47 -20.15
C VAL A 273 32.04 -69.41 -20.69
N LYS A 274 31.43 -70.20 -19.81
CA LYS A 274 30.30 -71.08 -20.10
C LYS A 274 29.16 -70.75 -19.14
N PHE A 275 27.98 -70.48 -19.67
CA PHE A 275 26.76 -70.28 -18.89
C PHE A 275 26.04 -71.60 -18.71
N ILE A 276 25.69 -71.91 -17.47
CA ILE A 276 24.89 -73.07 -17.09
C ILE A 276 23.62 -72.57 -16.43
N CYS A 277 22.50 -72.77 -17.11
CA CYS A 277 21.20 -72.55 -16.53
C CYS A 277 20.81 -73.76 -15.68
N GLU A 278 20.57 -73.52 -14.39
CA GLU A 278 20.14 -74.52 -13.42
C GLU A 278 18.66 -74.90 -13.60
N THR A 279 17.89 -74.08 -14.33
CA THR A 279 16.45 -74.27 -14.58
C THR A 279 16.18 -75.14 -15.82
N THR A 280 16.97 -75.02 -16.89
CA THR A 280 16.83 -75.79 -18.14
C THR A 280 18.15 -75.86 -18.90
N ILE A 281 18.42 -76.96 -19.60
CA ILE A 281 19.66 -77.15 -20.38
C ILE A 281 19.68 -76.33 -21.68
N ASP A 282 18.51 -75.94 -22.19
CA ASP A 282 18.36 -75.26 -23.49
C ASP A 282 18.89 -73.82 -23.49
N HIS A 283 19.19 -73.27 -22.31
CA HIS A 283 19.73 -71.91 -22.12
C HIS A 283 21.22 -71.90 -21.81
N ASN A 284 21.90 -73.05 -21.91
CA ASN A 284 23.34 -73.12 -21.75
C ASN A 284 24.05 -72.54 -22.97
N ASP A 285 25.01 -71.64 -22.76
CA ASP A 285 25.76 -71.00 -23.84
C ASP A 285 27.26 -70.92 -23.49
N SER A 286 28.12 -70.71 -24.46
CA SER A 286 29.57 -70.60 -24.27
C SER A 286 30.17 -69.49 -25.12
N TYR A 287 31.01 -68.68 -24.49
CA TYR A 287 31.58 -67.49 -25.10
C TYR A 287 33.11 -67.55 -25.13
N GLY A 288 33.66 -67.19 -26.29
CA GLY A 288 35.08 -66.91 -26.47
C GLY A 288 35.49 -65.55 -25.87
N LEU A 289 36.80 -65.26 -25.90
CA LEU A 289 37.33 -63.98 -25.41
C LEU A 289 36.84 -62.81 -26.30
N LYS A 290 36.41 -61.70 -25.70
CA LYS A 290 35.92 -60.50 -26.40
C LYS A 290 36.75 -59.27 -26.03
N ASN A 291 37.00 -58.38 -27.00
CA ASN A 291 37.63 -57.08 -26.72
C ASN A 291 36.76 -56.23 -25.80
N GLY A 292 37.38 -55.63 -24.79
CA GLY A 292 36.71 -54.85 -23.74
C GLY A 292 36.15 -55.68 -22.57
N TYR A 293 36.30 -57.01 -22.59
CA TYR A 293 35.81 -57.93 -21.55
C TYR A 293 36.95 -58.52 -20.69
N TYR A 294 38.15 -57.94 -20.77
CA TYR A 294 39.28 -58.24 -19.91
C TYR A 294 40.06 -56.98 -19.58
N SER A 295 40.76 -56.98 -18.45
CA SER A 295 41.77 -55.97 -18.09
C SER A 295 43.17 -56.56 -18.24
N VAL A 296 44.18 -55.70 -18.40
CA VAL A 296 45.59 -56.10 -18.53
C VAL A 296 46.34 -55.64 -17.27
N SER A 297 47.12 -56.53 -16.66
CA SER A 297 48.02 -56.21 -15.56
C SER A 297 49.29 -55.53 -16.05
N ASP A 298 50.05 -54.96 -15.13
CA ASP A 298 51.38 -54.41 -15.42
C ASP A 298 52.28 -55.41 -16.16
N LYS A 299 52.98 -54.90 -17.17
CA LYS A 299 53.95 -55.65 -17.98
C LYS A 299 55.27 -55.72 -17.24
N LYS A 300 55.77 -56.93 -17.01
CA LYS A 300 57.02 -57.19 -16.29
C LYS A 300 57.99 -57.94 -17.21
N LYS A 301 59.27 -57.56 -17.18
CA LYS A 301 60.34 -58.28 -17.87
C LYS A 301 60.78 -59.44 -16.98
N SER A 302 60.69 -60.67 -17.48
CA SER A 302 61.17 -61.87 -16.78
C SER A 302 62.70 -61.88 -16.68
N GLU A 303 63.26 -62.72 -15.80
CA GLU A 303 64.72 -62.93 -15.67
C GLU A 303 65.40 -63.32 -17.00
N SER A 304 64.64 -63.90 -17.94
CA SER A 304 65.10 -64.25 -19.30
C SER A 304 65.01 -63.11 -20.32
N GLY A 305 64.63 -61.89 -19.90
CA GLY A 305 64.51 -60.71 -20.75
C GLY A 305 63.19 -60.59 -21.52
N LYS A 306 62.28 -61.56 -21.42
CA LYS A 306 60.96 -61.54 -22.10
C LYS A 306 59.92 -60.77 -21.31
N TRP A 307 59.12 -59.94 -21.98
CA TRP A 307 57.96 -59.27 -21.38
C TRP A 307 56.81 -60.24 -21.13
N ARG A 308 56.18 -60.11 -19.96
CA ARG A 308 55.02 -60.88 -19.51
C ARG A 308 53.98 -59.95 -18.89
N CYS A 309 52.71 -60.15 -19.21
CA CYS A 309 51.59 -59.54 -18.49
C CYS A 309 50.54 -60.60 -18.19
N ALA A 310 49.48 -60.22 -17.48
CA ALA A 310 48.32 -61.06 -17.28
C ALA A 310 47.06 -60.34 -17.76
N ILE A 311 46.12 -61.08 -18.32
CA ILE A 311 44.77 -60.59 -18.59
C ILE A 311 43.79 -61.19 -17.60
N GLU A 312 42.89 -60.37 -17.09
CA GLU A 312 41.85 -60.79 -16.16
C GLU A 312 40.48 -60.62 -16.81
N ILE A 313 39.73 -61.71 -16.92
CA ILE A 313 38.42 -61.68 -17.58
C ILE A 313 37.36 -61.06 -16.68
N ASN A 314 36.63 -60.09 -17.24
CA ASN A 314 35.50 -59.46 -16.59
C ASN A 314 34.22 -60.28 -16.80
N LEU A 315 33.97 -61.21 -15.88
CA LEU A 315 32.80 -62.09 -15.91
C LEU A 315 31.46 -61.32 -15.84
N ASN A 316 31.42 -60.15 -15.20
CA ASN A 316 30.20 -59.34 -15.08
C ASN A 316 29.76 -58.76 -16.42
N LYS A 317 30.69 -58.40 -17.32
CA LYS A 317 30.35 -57.96 -18.67
C LYS A 317 29.75 -59.09 -19.51
N TYR A 318 30.28 -60.31 -19.38
CA TYR A 318 29.68 -61.49 -20.03
C TYR A 318 28.28 -61.78 -19.50
N PHE A 319 28.05 -61.65 -18.19
CA PHE A 319 26.73 -61.82 -17.60
C PHE A 319 25.72 -60.76 -18.08
N ALA A 320 26.13 -59.49 -18.15
CA ALA A 320 25.27 -58.41 -18.64
C ALA A 320 24.86 -58.61 -20.12
N ASP A 321 25.79 -59.05 -20.98
CA ASP A 321 25.48 -59.41 -22.36
C ASP A 321 24.42 -60.53 -22.42
N PHE A 322 24.65 -61.63 -21.69
CA PHE A 322 23.77 -62.80 -21.65
C PHE A 322 22.36 -62.43 -21.16
N TYR A 323 22.26 -61.60 -20.11
CA TYR A 323 21.00 -61.09 -19.58
C TYR A 323 20.24 -60.23 -20.60
N SER A 324 20.95 -59.40 -21.37
CA SER A 324 20.34 -58.41 -22.27
C SER A 324 19.82 -58.97 -23.59
N LYS A 325 20.37 -60.10 -24.06
CA LYS A 325 20.22 -60.51 -25.46
C LYS A 325 19.20 -61.63 -25.67
N ASP A 326 19.24 -62.65 -24.82
CA ASP A 326 18.49 -63.90 -25.06
C ASP A 326 17.59 -64.31 -23.88
N HIS A 327 17.81 -63.78 -22.66
CA HIS A 327 17.06 -64.18 -21.46
C HIS A 327 16.91 -63.05 -20.39
N PRO A 328 16.01 -62.06 -20.59
CA PRO A 328 15.73 -61.04 -19.58
C PRO A 328 15.02 -61.68 -18.37
N GLY A 329 15.57 -61.51 -17.16
CA GLY A 329 15.01 -62.05 -15.91
C GLY A 329 15.80 -63.21 -15.28
N ASN A 330 17.03 -63.48 -15.72
CA ASN A 330 17.88 -64.47 -15.05
C ASN A 330 18.53 -63.89 -13.78
N ILE A 331 18.42 -64.59 -12.65
CA ILE A 331 19.12 -64.26 -11.40
C ILE A 331 20.35 -65.18 -11.26
N ARG A 332 21.51 -64.60 -10.93
CA ARG A 332 22.75 -65.36 -10.64
C ARG A 332 22.58 -66.11 -9.32
N THR A 333 22.64 -67.43 -9.34
CA THR A 333 22.18 -68.24 -8.20
C THR A 333 23.26 -68.75 -7.27
N ASN A 334 24.54 -68.54 -7.61
CA ASN A 334 25.62 -68.99 -6.75
C ASN A 334 26.79 -68.01 -6.64
N PRO A 335 26.77 -67.08 -5.68
CA PRO A 335 27.94 -66.25 -5.37
C PRO A 335 29.05 -67.02 -4.63
N LYS A 336 28.80 -68.25 -4.17
CA LYS A 336 29.62 -68.94 -3.15
C LYS A 336 30.61 -69.97 -3.67
N GLY A 337 30.71 -70.17 -4.98
CA GLY A 337 31.66 -71.13 -5.56
C GLY A 337 32.36 -70.65 -6.83
N GLU A 338 32.09 -69.43 -7.29
CA GLU A 338 32.71 -68.92 -8.50
C GLU A 338 34.17 -68.54 -8.25
N ILE A 339 35.03 -68.99 -9.15
CA ILE A 339 36.39 -68.48 -9.25
C ILE A 339 36.23 -67.00 -9.60
N SER A 340 36.34 -66.13 -8.60
CA SER A 340 36.02 -64.70 -8.71
C SER A 340 36.95 -63.95 -9.68
N ARG A 341 37.95 -64.64 -10.23
CA ARG A 341 39.07 -64.06 -10.94
C ARG A 341 39.70 -65.10 -11.88
N VAL A 342 39.48 -64.92 -13.18
CA VAL A 342 40.11 -65.76 -14.23
C VAL A 342 41.27 -64.97 -14.82
N VAL A 343 42.49 -65.43 -14.59
CA VAL A 343 43.72 -64.74 -15.02
C VAL A 343 44.51 -65.60 -15.99
N TYR A 344 44.82 -65.05 -17.16
CA TYR A 344 45.73 -65.68 -18.13
C TYR A 344 47.03 -64.91 -18.21
N TYR A 345 48.15 -65.61 -18.14
CA TYR A 345 49.46 -65.02 -18.34
C TYR A 345 49.82 -65.05 -19.82
N LEU A 346 50.26 -63.90 -20.32
CA LEU A 346 50.67 -63.69 -21.70
C LEU A 346 52.16 -63.38 -21.75
N ASP A 347 52.86 -64.02 -22.68
CA ASP A 347 54.25 -63.74 -22.98
C ASP A 347 54.34 -62.98 -24.31
N TRP A 348 55.14 -61.93 -24.35
CA TRP A 348 55.44 -61.19 -25.57
C TRP A 348 56.41 -61.99 -26.44
N ASN A 349 55.98 -62.31 -27.65
CA ASN A 349 56.81 -62.96 -28.64
C ASN A 349 57.42 -61.90 -29.57
N GLU A 350 58.69 -61.60 -29.37
CA GLU A 350 59.43 -60.59 -30.16
C GLU A 350 59.46 -60.93 -31.66
N ASN A 351 59.54 -62.21 -32.04
CA ASN A 351 59.60 -62.59 -33.46
C ASN A 351 58.27 -62.38 -34.17
N LEU A 352 57.15 -62.58 -33.46
CA LEU A 352 55.81 -62.46 -34.02
C LEU A 352 55.16 -61.10 -33.73
N GLN A 353 55.87 -60.23 -32.99
CA GLN A 353 55.40 -58.94 -32.48
C GLN A 353 53.99 -59.03 -31.89
N ARG A 354 53.74 -60.05 -31.07
CA ARG A 354 52.42 -60.31 -30.47
C ARG A 354 52.51 -61.02 -29.12
N TRP A 355 51.50 -60.80 -28.29
CA TRP A 355 51.24 -61.55 -27.08
C TRP A 355 50.71 -62.95 -27.40
N THR A 356 51.22 -63.93 -26.68
CA THR A 356 50.80 -65.34 -26.75
C THR A 356 50.44 -65.84 -25.36
N ALA A 357 49.27 -66.48 -25.22
CA ALA A 357 48.87 -67.08 -23.96
C ALA A 357 49.69 -68.34 -23.67
N SER A 358 50.20 -68.49 -22.45
CA SER A 358 50.91 -69.71 -22.06
C SER A 358 49.96 -70.91 -22.08
N GLU A 359 50.31 -71.99 -22.79
CA GLU A 359 49.40 -73.11 -23.14
C GLU A 359 48.94 -74.03 -21.98
N ARG A 360 48.93 -73.59 -20.74
CA ARG A 360 48.33 -74.40 -19.66
C ARG A 360 46.81 -74.36 -19.76
N LEU A 361 46.23 -75.52 -20.14
CA LEU A 361 44.81 -75.92 -20.13
C LEU A 361 43.84 -74.83 -19.62
N ILE A 362 43.35 -74.05 -20.57
CA ILE A 362 42.35 -73.00 -20.36
C ILE A 362 40.98 -73.67 -20.41
N SER A 363 40.47 -74.17 -19.28
CA SER A 363 39.07 -74.58 -19.19
C SER A 363 38.19 -73.35 -19.06
N ALA A 364 37.07 -73.31 -19.79
CA ALA A 364 36.08 -72.24 -19.65
C ALA A 364 35.60 -72.15 -18.20
N THR A 365 35.38 -70.93 -17.71
CA THR A 365 34.82 -70.69 -16.37
C THR A 365 33.30 -70.79 -16.43
N GLU A 366 32.69 -71.55 -15.53
CA GLU A 366 31.25 -71.77 -15.51
C GLU A 366 30.54 -70.68 -14.66
N ILE A 367 29.48 -70.09 -15.21
CA ILE A 367 28.58 -69.15 -14.52
C ILE A 367 27.20 -69.81 -14.42
N HIS A 368 26.69 -69.95 -13.21
CA HIS A 368 25.40 -70.59 -12.93
C HIS A 368 24.27 -69.56 -12.79
N VAL A 369 23.15 -69.79 -13.48
CA VAL A 369 21.98 -68.89 -13.52
C VAL A 369 20.66 -69.64 -13.33
N LYS A 370 19.63 -69.00 -12.76
CA LYS A 370 18.24 -69.48 -12.80
C LYS A 370 17.38 -68.52 -13.61
N CYS A 371 16.51 -69.06 -14.44
CA CYS A 371 15.46 -68.32 -15.13
C CYS A 371 14.26 -68.14 -14.19
N ASP A 372 13.80 -66.90 -14.00
CA ASP A 372 12.62 -66.59 -13.18
C ASP A 372 11.31 -67.07 -13.85
N ALA A 373 10.39 -67.54 -13.01
CA ALA A 373 9.02 -67.85 -13.39
C ALA A 373 8.26 -66.56 -13.74
N THR A 374 7.43 -66.62 -14.78
CA THR A 374 6.51 -65.55 -15.14
C THR A 374 5.64 -65.17 -13.92
N PRO A 375 5.56 -63.88 -13.54
CA PRO A 375 4.72 -63.48 -12.41
C PRO A 375 3.26 -63.82 -12.67
N THR A 376 2.57 -64.25 -11.62
CA THR A 376 1.11 -64.44 -11.64
C THR A 376 0.42 -63.14 -11.23
N GLU A 377 -0.83 -62.96 -11.68
CA GLU A 377 -1.66 -61.82 -11.30
C GLU A 377 -1.72 -61.70 -9.77
N PRO A 378 -1.42 -60.51 -9.19
CA PRO A 378 -1.50 -60.32 -7.75
C PRO A 378 -2.95 -60.40 -7.29
N SER A 379 -3.19 -61.07 -6.16
CA SER A 379 -4.50 -61.07 -5.52
C SER A 379 -4.89 -59.68 -5.02
N LYS A 380 -6.19 -59.43 -4.86
CA LYS A 380 -6.70 -58.17 -4.29
C LYS A 380 -6.11 -57.85 -2.92
N GLU A 381 -5.88 -58.86 -2.08
CA GLU A 381 -5.27 -58.70 -0.76
C GLU A 381 -3.79 -58.34 -0.83
N GLU A 382 -3.04 -58.89 -1.79
CA GLU A 382 -1.65 -58.51 -2.03
C GLU A 382 -1.55 -57.06 -2.50
N VAL A 383 -2.44 -56.63 -3.40
CA VAL A 383 -2.49 -55.23 -3.88
C VAL A 383 -2.86 -54.26 -2.75
N LYS A 384 -3.86 -54.60 -1.93
CA LYS A 384 -4.23 -53.80 -0.73
C LYS A 384 -3.04 -53.64 0.21
N LYS A 385 -2.35 -54.73 0.52
CA LYS A 385 -1.18 -54.72 1.40
C LYS A 385 -0.02 -53.92 0.82
N LEU A 386 0.19 -53.99 -0.50
CA LEU A 386 1.22 -53.25 -1.21
C LEU A 386 0.99 -51.74 -1.16
N LEU A 387 -0.24 -51.28 -1.41
CA LEU A 387 -0.56 -49.85 -1.50
C LEU A 387 -0.84 -49.21 -0.13
N GLY A 388 -1.24 -50.00 0.86
CA GLY A 388 -1.58 -49.53 2.20
C GLY A 388 -2.63 -48.41 2.17
N ASP A 389 -2.53 -47.44 3.08
CA ASP A 389 -3.43 -46.28 3.16
C ASP A 389 -3.14 -45.19 2.10
N ASN A 390 -2.19 -45.43 1.19
CA ASN A 390 -1.79 -44.50 0.15
C ASN A 390 -2.21 -44.97 -1.25
N ALA A 391 -3.34 -45.68 -1.35
CA ALA A 391 -3.85 -46.18 -2.62
C ALA A 391 -4.64 -45.11 -3.38
N VAL A 392 -5.54 -44.40 -2.71
CA VAL A 392 -6.44 -43.40 -3.30
C VAL A 392 -6.32 -42.09 -2.52
N GLN A 393 -6.21 -40.96 -3.21
CA GLN A 393 -6.19 -39.63 -2.64
C GLN A 393 -7.40 -38.83 -3.10
N ILE A 394 -8.21 -38.35 -2.14
CA ILE A 394 -9.30 -37.40 -2.39
C ILE A 394 -8.77 -35.99 -2.09
N ILE A 395 -8.97 -35.07 -3.04
CA ILE A 395 -8.42 -33.71 -2.99
C ILE A 395 -9.55 -32.71 -3.12
N CYS A 396 -9.80 -31.91 -2.08
CA CYS A 396 -10.71 -30.77 -2.13
C CYS A 396 -10.02 -29.57 -2.81
N THR A 397 -10.61 -29.01 -3.86
CA THR A 397 -9.93 -28.04 -4.75
C THR A 397 -10.36 -26.59 -4.56
N ASN A 398 -11.46 -26.33 -3.87
CA ASN A 398 -11.90 -25.00 -3.50
C ASN A 398 -11.63 -24.73 -2.01
N ASP A 399 -10.91 -23.65 -1.73
CA ASP A 399 -10.43 -23.26 -0.40
C ASP A 399 -11.53 -22.77 0.56
N GLU A 400 -12.81 -23.03 0.27
CA GLU A 400 -13.93 -22.50 1.06
C GLU A 400 -13.95 -23.02 2.50
N SER A 401 -13.32 -24.17 2.73
CA SER A 401 -13.40 -24.91 4.00
C SER A 401 -12.05 -25.49 4.45
N GLY A 402 -10.97 -25.28 3.70
CA GLY A 402 -9.61 -25.73 4.07
C GLY A 402 -9.46 -27.24 4.22
N HIS A 403 -10.38 -28.04 3.67
CA HIS A 403 -10.44 -29.50 3.84
C HIS A 403 -9.22 -30.26 3.28
N GLY A 404 -8.42 -29.63 2.40
CA GLY A 404 -7.16 -30.19 1.92
C GLY A 404 -7.32 -31.50 1.15
N SER A 405 -6.46 -32.47 1.43
CA SER A 405 -6.51 -33.80 0.81
C SER A 405 -6.24 -34.90 1.81
N LYS A 406 -6.80 -36.09 1.56
CA LYS A 406 -6.57 -37.27 2.40
C LYS A 406 -6.39 -38.52 1.56
N THR A 407 -5.58 -39.45 2.07
CA THR A 407 -5.30 -40.73 1.42
C THR A 407 -6.04 -41.87 2.11
N PHE A 408 -6.42 -42.87 1.33
CA PHE A 408 -7.16 -44.04 1.76
C PHE A 408 -6.56 -45.29 1.12
N GLY A 409 -6.66 -46.42 1.81
CA GLY A 409 -6.40 -47.72 1.22
C GLY A 409 -7.55 -48.20 0.34
N LEU A 410 -7.30 -49.22 -0.49
CA LEU A 410 -8.31 -49.74 -1.41
C LEU A 410 -9.53 -50.31 -0.66
N ILE A 411 -10.72 -49.95 -1.12
CA ILE A 411 -12.01 -50.44 -0.61
C ILE A 411 -12.53 -51.56 -1.52
N ASP A 412 -13.02 -52.64 -0.94
CA ASP A 412 -13.57 -53.77 -1.70
C ASP A 412 -14.73 -53.35 -2.62
N GLY A 413 -14.76 -53.89 -3.83
CA GLY A 413 -15.79 -53.55 -4.83
C GLY A 413 -15.54 -52.25 -5.60
N THR A 414 -14.55 -51.43 -5.21
CA THR A 414 -14.27 -50.14 -5.87
C THR A 414 -13.13 -50.18 -6.90
N PHE A 415 -12.49 -51.34 -7.08
CA PHE A 415 -11.35 -51.48 -8.00
C PHE A 415 -11.28 -52.84 -8.70
N SER A 416 -10.65 -52.82 -9.87
CA SER A 416 -10.34 -53.96 -10.72
C SER A 416 -8.84 -54.06 -10.99
N ILE A 417 -8.37 -55.29 -11.16
CA ILE A 417 -6.97 -55.61 -11.45
C ILE A 417 -6.92 -56.15 -12.88
N VAL A 418 -5.98 -55.65 -13.69
CA VAL A 418 -5.70 -56.15 -15.04
C VAL A 418 -4.23 -56.51 -15.12
N HIS A 419 -3.93 -57.79 -15.31
CA HIS A 419 -2.56 -58.30 -15.40
C HIS A 419 -2.12 -58.48 -16.85
N SER A 420 -0.92 -57.99 -17.19
CA SER A 420 -0.30 -58.15 -18.50
C SER A 420 1.21 -58.36 -18.39
N GLY A 421 1.62 -59.63 -18.30
CA GLY A 421 3.02 -60.02 -18.21
C GLY A 421 3.69 -59.48 -16.94
N TYR A 422 4.63 -58.55 -17.08
CA TYR A 422 5.36 -57.95 -15.95
C TYR A 422 4.73 -56.66 -15.42
N ASN A 423 3.59 -56.25 -15.98
CA ASN A 423 2.85 -55.07 -15.55
C ASN A 423 1.46 -55.49 -15.06
N CYS A 424 0.93 -54.72 -14.11
CA CYS A 424 -0.41 -54.89 -13.61
C CYS A 424 -1.04 -53.52 -13.37
N GLU A 425 -2.27 -53.32 -13.84
CA GLU A 425 -3.02 -52.09 -13.66
C GLU A 425 -4.10 -52.28 -12.60
N VAL A 426 -4.07 -51.45 -11.57
CA VAL A 426 -5.13 -51.35 -10.57
C VAL A 426 -5.98 -50.15 -10.95
N LYS A 427 -7.16 -50.42 -11.51
CA LYS A 427 -8.11 -49.39 -11.91
C LYS A 427 -9.11 -49.15 -10.80
N ILE A 428 -9.28 -47.90 -10.38
CA ILE A 428 -10.36 -47.47 -9.50
C ILE A 428 -11.63 -47.31 -10.36
N ASP A 429 -12.62 -48.14 -10.11
CA ASP A 429 -13.87 -48.17 -10.86
C ASP A 429 -14.91 -47.16 -10.32
N SER A 430 -14.79 -46.78 -9.04
CA SER A 430 -15.65 -45.78 -8.40
C SER A 430 -14.94 -45.08 -7.26
N PHE A 431 -15.13 -43.76 -7.17
CA PHE A 431 -14.63 -42.94 -6.05
C PHE A 431 -15.68 -42.64 -4.98
N ASN A 432 -16.95 -43.04 -5.17
CA ASN A 432 -18.06 -42.62 -4.30
C ASN A 432 -17.82 -42.98 -2.83
N GLU A 433 -17.45 -44.24 -2.54
CA GLU A 433 -17.19 -44.69 -1.16
C GLU A 433 -15.99 -43.97 -0.52
N TYR A 434 -14.99 -43.59 -1.31
CA TYR A 434 -13.84 -42.82 -0.82
C TYR A 434 -14.25 -41.38 -0.48
N VAL A 435 -15.14 -40.77 -1.28
CA VAL A 435 -15.69 -39.44 -1.01
C VAL A 435 -16.59 -39.46 0.23
N GLU A 436 -17.40 -40.50 0.41
CA GLU A 436 -18.22 -40.67 1.63
C GLU A 436 -17.37 -40.83 2.89
N LYS A 437 -16.27 -41.59 2.79
CA LYS A 437 -15.29 -41.74 3.88
C LYS A 437 -14.56 -40.43 4.16
N PHE A 438 -14.21 -39.67 3.12
CA PHE A 438 -13.62 -38.33 3.25
C PHE A 438 -14.56 -37.35 3.98
N ASN A 439 -15.86 -37.33 3.65
CA ASN A 439 -16.86 -36.54 4.37
C ASN A 439 -16.91 -36.92 5.86
N THR A 440 -16.96 -38.23 6.14
CA THR A 440 -17.06 -38.76 7.51
C THR A 440 -15.85 -38.38 8.36
N GLU A 441 -14.64 -38.49 7.80
CA GLU A 441 -13.41 -38.18 8.53
C GLU A 441 -13.15 -36.69 8.72
N LEU A 442 -13.86 -35.83 7.98
CA LEU A 442 -13.88 -34.38 8.16
C LEU A 442 -15.03 -33.91 9.07
N ASP A 443 -15.87 -34.83 9.56
CA ASP A 443 -17.08 -34.53 10.33
C ASP A 443 -18.06 -33.59 9.58
N VAL A 444 -18.17 -33.77 8.27
CA VAL A 444 -19.11 -33.03 7.41
C VAL A 444 -20.22 -33.94 6.89
N ALA A 445 -21.38 -33.37 6.59
CA ALA A 445 -22.54 -34.12 6.11
C ALA A 445 -22.22 -34.89 4.81
N GLN A 446 -22.83 -36.07 4.65
CA GLN A 446 -22.70 -36.83 3.40
C GLN A 446 -23.21 -36.01 2.21
N GLY A 447 -22.48 -36.04 1.10
CA GLY A 447 -22.75 -35.23 -0.09
C GLY A 447 -22.14 -33.82 -0.07
N THR A 448 -21.43 -33.42 1.00
CA THR A 448 -20.71 -32.14 1.06
C THR A 448 -19.65 -32.00 -0.03
N HIS A 449 -19.04 -33.11 -0.45
CA HIS A 449 -18.06 -33.12 -1.53
C HIS A 449 -18.64 -33.78 -2.78
N ILE A 450 -18.58 -33.07 -3.90
CA ILE A 450 -19.00 -33.55 -5.22
C ILE A 450 -17.81 -33.57 -6.18
N SER A 451 -17.83 -34.42 -7.20
CA SER A 451 -16.74 -34.48 -8.18
C SER A 451 -16.49 -33.14 -8.89
N ASP A 452 -15.23 -32.71 -8.95
CA ASP A 452 -14.81 -31.48 -9.63
C ASP A 452 -14.61 -31.74 -11.13
N ALA A 453 -15.67 -31.52 -11.92
CA ALA A 453 -15.61 -31.68 -13.37
C ALA A 453 -14.56 -30.77 -14.06
N SER A 454 -14.09 -29.70 -13.40
CA SER A 454 -13.03 -28.83 -13.96
C SER A 454 -11.64 -29.48 -13.88
N LYS A 455 -11.48 -30.57 -13.12
CA LYS A 455 -10.19 -31.25 -12.86
C LYS A 455 -10.13 -32.66 -13.43
N THR A 456 -11.10 -33.09 -14.22
CA THR A 456 -11.10 -34.43 -14.85
C THR A 456 -9.81 -34.72 -15.63
N SER A 457 -9.19 -33.70 -16.24
CA SER A 457 -7.91 -33.86 -16.94
C SER A 457 -6.70 -34.16 -16.04
N LYS A 458 -6.86 -34.01 -14.71
CA LYS A 458 -5.85 -34.28 -13.69
C LYS A 458 -6.15 -35.54 -12.89
N GLU A 459 -7.33 -36.16 -13.07
CA GLU A 459 -7.67 -37.41 -12.40
C GLU A 459 -6.68 -38.50 -12.77
N GLN A 460 -6.36 -39.32 -11.78
CA GLN A 460 -5.56 -40.51 -11.98
C GLN A 460 -6.33 -41.69 -11.43
N ILE A 461 -6.96 -42.46 -12.32
CA ILE A 461 -7.82 -43.58 -11.95
C ILE A 461 -7.12 -44.94 -12.03
N ILE A 462 -5.88 -44.98 -12.56
CA ILE A 462 -5.08 -46.19 -12.70
C ILE A 462 -3.78 -46.06 -11.90
N ILE A 463 -3.49 -47.08 -11.10
CA ILE A 463 -2.21 -47.29 -10.45
C ILE A 463 -1.52 -48.44 -11.18
N ASN A 464 -0.37 -48.16 -11.77
CA ASN A 464 0.47 -49.14 -12.44
C ASN A 464 1.37 -49.82 -11.41
N LEU A 465 1.41 -51.14 -11.47
CA LEU A 465 2.33 -51.99 -10.72
C LEU A 465 3.30 -52.63 -11.70
N LYS A 466 4.55 -52.78 -11.27
CA LYS A 466 5.60 -53.45 -12.04
C LYS A 466 6.21 -54.57 -11.21
N TRP A 467 6.43 -55.72 -11.85
CA TRP A 467 7.14 -56.83 -11.24
C TRP A 467 8.65 -56.64 -11.38
N GLU A 468 9.35 -56.45 -10.26
CA GLU A 468 10.80 -56.31 -10.19
C GLU A 468 11.34 -57.09 -8.97
N ASP A 469 12.50 -57.72 -9.11
CA ASP A 469 13.18 -58.45 -8.02
C ASP A 469 12.31 -59.49 -7.26
N GLY A 470 11.38 -60.13 -7.96
CA GLY A 470 10.50 -61.16 -7.39
C GLY A 470 9.31 -60.61 -6.58
N ALA A 471 8.98 -59.32 -6.71
CA ALA A 471 7.82 -58.70 -6.06
C ALA A 471 7.13 -57.65 -6.94
N TRP A 472 5.84 -57.40 -6.68
CA TRP A 472 5.10 -56.27 -7.26
C TRP A 472 5.47 -54.97 -6.55
N THR A 473 5.74 -53.92 -7.32
CA THR A 473 6.03 -52.57 -6.82
C THR A 473 5.09 -51.55 -7.47
N ALA A 474 4.66 -50.53 -6.72
CA ALA A 474 3.78 -49.49 -7.24
C ALA A 474 4.58 -48.39 -7.97
N VAL A 475 4.21 -48.09 -9.21
CA VAL A 475 4.89 -47.12 -10.06
C VAL A 475 4.40 -45.69 -9.81
N ASN A 476 3.10 -45.50 -9.61
CA ASN A 476 2.48 -44.17 -9.58
C ASN A 476 1.34 -43.99 -8.56
N ALA A 477 1.38 -44.66 -7.40
CA ALA A 477 0.40 -44.43 -6.34
C ALA A 477 0.57 -43.05 -5.64
N PRO A 478 -0.50 -42.41 -5.12
CA PRO A 478 -1.91 -42.85 -5.14
C PRO A 478 -2.64 -42.50 -6.45
N ALA A 479 -3.74 -43.19 -6.72
CA ALA A 479 -4.80 -42.71 -7.61
C ALA A 479 -5.40 -41.41 -7.04
N LYS A 480 -5.80 -40.46 -7.89
CA LYS A 480 -6.22 -39.12 -7.48
C LYS A 480 -7.60 -38.78 -8.01
N HIS A 481 -8.47 -38.34 -7.10
CA HIS A 481 -9.79 -37.81 -7.41
C HIS A 481 -9.97 -36.42 -6.81
N TYR A 482 -10.59 -35.53 -7.57
CA TYR A 482 -10.77 -34.13 -7.17
C TYR A 482 -12.23 -33.85 -6.88
N VAL A 483 -12.49 -33.19 -5.77
CA VAL A 483 -13.83 -32.82 -5.32
C VAL A 483 -13.93 -31.34 -5.01
N LEU A 484 -15.11 -30.78 -5.19
CA LEU A 484 -15.49 -29.46 -4.71
C LEU A 484 -16.26 -29.63 -3.41
N CYS A 485 -15.88 -28.87 -2.38
CA CYS A 485 -16.70 -28.66 -1.22
C CYS A 485 -17.88 -27.76 -1.61
N VAL A 486 -19.09 -28.29 -1.46
CA VAL A 486 -20.34 -27.55 -1.64
C VAL A 486 -21.01 -27.42 -0.27
N THR A 487 -20.48 -26.52 0.55
CA THR A 487 -21.19 -26.06 1.74
C THR A 487 -22.32 -25.14 1.32
N PRO A 488 -23.56 -25.35 1.79
CA PRO A 488 -24.65 -24.42 1.51
C PRO A 488 -24.29 -23.05 2.08
N LYS A 489 -24.35 -22.04 1.20
CA LYS A 489 -24.15 -20.63 1.55
C LYS A 489 -25.49 -19.94 1.70
N TYR A 490 -25.60 -19.09 2.71
CA TYR A 490 -26.83 -18.40 3.04
C TYR A 490 -26.67 -16.88 2.98
N THR A 491 -27.79 -16.21 2.87
CA THR A 491 -27.92 -14.76 2.93
C THR A 491 -28.76 -14.38 4.14
N VAL A 492 -28.24 -13.48 4.97
CA VAL A 492 -28.97 -12.83 6.05
C VAL A 492 -29.21 -11.38 5.66
N THR A 493 -30.46 -10.94 5.73
CA THR A 493 -30.86 -9.57 5.38
C THR A 493 -31.60 -8.92 6.54
N TYR A 494 -31.23 -7.70 6.89
CA TYR A 494 -32.00 -6.85 7.81
C TYR A 494 -32.70 -5.77 7.01
N THR A 495 -34.01 -5.65 7.16
CA THR A 495 -34.85 -4.66 6.45
C THR A 495 -35.62 -3.79 7.43
N ASP A 496 -35.93 -2.56 7.04
CA ASP A 496 -36.64 -1.61 7.91
C ASP A 496 -38.12 -1.94 8.14
N GLY A 497 -38.71 -2.78 7.30
CA GLY A 497 -40.10 -3.21 7.43
C GLY A 497 -41.15 -2.14 7.16
N VAL A 498 -40.77 -1.02 6.54
CA VAL A 498 -41.69 0.08 6.23
C VAL A 498 -41.93 0.14 4.72
N GLU A 499 -43.19 0.05 4.32
CA GLU A 499 -43.54 0.10 2.90
C GLU A 499 -43.46 1.54 2.38
N ASN A 500 -42.79 1.75 1.24
CA ASN A 500 -42.68 3.03 0.55
C ASN A 500 -41.92 4.15 1.28
N GLU A 501 -41.16 3.83 2.32
CA GLU A 501 -40.29 4.75 3.05
C GLU A 501 -39.02 4.01 3.48
N GLU A 502 -37.84 4.56 3.20
CA GLU A 502 -36.56 3.98 3.66
C GLU A 502 -36.19 4.61 5.01
N VAL A 503 -36.36 3.86 6.10
CA VAL A 503 -35.95 4.28 7.45
C VAL A 503 -34.45 4.08 7.64
N PHE A 504 -33.93 2.97 7.12
CA PHE A 504 -32.50 2.70 6.99
C PHE A 504 -32.24 1.77 5.81
N ALA A 505 -31.06 1.87 5.21
CA ALA A 505 -30.67 0.99 4.11
C ALA A 505 -30.56 -0.48 4.57
N ASP A 506 -31.13 -1.39 3.77
CA ASP A 506 -31.05 -2.83 4.00
C ASP A 506 -29.60 -3.30 4.18
N GLN A 507 -29.34 -4.08 5.22
CA GLN A 507 -28.04 -4.69 5.47
C GLN A 507 -28.06 -6.15 5.00
N VAL A 508 -27.34 -6.44 3.92
CA VAL A 508 -27.31 -7.77 3.29
C VAL A 508 -25.94 -8.42 3.49
N TYR A 509 -25.92 -9.53 4.22
CA TYR A 509 -24.75 -10.37 4.45
C TYR A 509 -24.86 -11.62 3.59
N ARG A 510 -23.95 -11.78 2.62
CA ARG A 510 -23.95 -12.87 1.63
C ARG A 510 -22.84 -13.88 1.91
N ASP A 511 -22.94 -15.03 1.27
CA ASP A 511 -21.91 -16.08 1.28
C ASP A 511 -21.59 -16.61 2.69
N LEU A 512 -22.58 -16.60 3.58
CA LEU A 512 -22.44 -17.05 4.96
C LEU A 512 -22.50 -18.59 5.04
N LEU A 513 -21.57 -19.20 5.75
CA LEU A 513 -21.56 -20.64 5.97
C LEU A 513 -22.58 -21.04 7.04
N SER A 514 -23.15 -22.25 6.91
CA SER A 514 -23.99 -22.84 7.96
C SER A 514 -23.24 -22.95 9.29
N GLY A 515 -23.89 -22.65 10.41
CA GLY A 515 -23.37 -22.82 11.76
C GLY A 515 -22.49 -21.69 12.31
N ILE A 516 -22.19 -20.66 11.52
CA ILE A 516 -21.50 -19.45 12.01
C ILE A 516 -22.47 -18.56 12.81
N ASP A 517 -21.93 -17.66 13.62
CA ASP A 517 -22.73 -16.65 14.32
C ASP A 517 -23.45 -15.75 13.31
N THR A 518 -24.75 -15.54 13.51
CA THR A 518 -25.53 -14.65 12.66
C THR A 518 -24.97 -13.23 12.77
N PRO A 519 -24.61 -12.57 11.66
CA PRO A 519 -24.11 -11.21 11.70
C PRO A 519 -25.10 -10.28 12.40
N ALA A 520 -24.65 -9.54 13.41
CA ALA A 520 -25.47 -8.56 14.09
C ALA A 520 -25.73 -7.35 13.18
N PHE A 521 -26.92 -6.76 13.31
CA PHE A 521 -27.24 -5.47 12.68
C PHE A 521 -26.21 -4.40 13.12
N ASN A 522 -25.65 -3.68 12.15
CA ASN A 522 -24.70 -2.61 12.42
C ASN A 522 -25.42 -1.29 12.70
N GLY A 523 -25.35 -0.82 13.95
CA GLY A 523 -25.96 0.44 14.40
C GLY A 523 -27.16 0.20 15.32
N THR A 524 -27.96 1.25 15.52
CA THR A 524 -29.20 1.19 16.30
C THR A 524 -30.35 1.59 15.40
N PRO A 525 -31.36 0.73 15.18
CA PRO A 525 -32.54 1.11 14.41
C PRO A 525 -33.26 2.30 15.09
N THR A 526 -33.51 3.36 14.32
CA THR A 526 -34.23 4.55 14.80
C THR A 526 -35.26 5.00 13.77
N ARG A 527 -36.45 5.39 14.22
CA ARG A 527 -37.53 5.93 13.39
C ARG A 527 -38.25 7.04 14.17
N THR A 528 -38.49 8.19 13.57
CA THR A 528 -39.16 9.33 14.22
C THR A 528 -40.55 8.94 14.71
N ASP A 529 -40.88 9.24 15.98
CA ASP A 529 -42.16 8.92 16.65
C ASP A 529 -42.45 7.41 16.85
N TYR A 530 -41.42 6.56 16.75
CA TYR A 530 -41.53 5.12 17.01
C TYR A 530 -40.33 4.59 17.80
N VAL A 531 -40.57 3.55 18.59
CA VAL A 531 -39.53 2.74 19.24
C VAL A 531 -39.37 1.39 18.54
N PHE A 532 -38.13 0.91 18.46
CA PHE A 532 -37.80 -0.38 17.88
C PHE A 532 -38.22 -1.52 18.82
N ALA A 533 -39.15 -2.36 18.36
CA ALA A 533 -39.74 -3.46 19.14
C ALA A 533 -39.05 -4.82 18.92
N GLY A 534 -37.97 -4.85 18.13
CA GLY A 534 -37.23 -6.08 17.80
C GLY A 534 -37.35 -6.45 16.32
N TRP A 535 -36.78 -7.61 15.99
CA TRP A 535 -36.80 -8.17 14.64
C TRP A 535 -37.88 -9.26 14.54
N ASN A 536 -38.54 -9.35 13.38
CA ASN A 536 -39.43 -10.46 13.05
C ASN A 536 -38.95 -11.15 11.76
N PRO A 537 -38.66 -12.46 11.79
CA PRO A 537 -38.56 -13.31 12.98
C PRO A 537 -37.45 -12.84 13.94
N GLU A 538 -37.43 -13.38 15.16
CA GLU A 538 -36.32 -13.14 16.10
C GLU A 538 -34.99 -13.59 15.47
N VAL A 539 -33.92 -12.82 15.70
CA VAL A 539 -32.61 -13.12 15.12
C VAL A 539 -32.08 -14.42 15.68
N ALA A 540 -31.90 -15.42 14.83
CA ALA A 540 -31.34 -16.71 15.24
C ALA A 540 -29.85 -16.52 15.61
N GLU A 541 -29.37 -17.25 16.62
CA GLU A 541 -27.94 -17.17 17.03
C GLU A 541 -26.98 -17.62 15.92
N LYS A 542 -27.40 -18.60 15.11
CA LYS A 542 -26.60 -19.24 14.07
C LYS A 542 -27.28 -19.18 12.70
N VAL A 543 -26.47 -19.04 11.66
CA VAL A 543 -26.94 -19.11 10.27
C VAL A 543 -27.19 -20.57 9.90
N THR A 544 -28.43 -20.95 9.63
CA THR A 544 -28.79 -22.31 9.17
C THR A 544 -29.54 -22.32 7.85
N GLU A 545 -30.07 -21.17 7.44
CA GLU A 545 -30.82 -20.96 6.21
C GLU A 545 -30.76 -19.48 5.78
N ASN A 546 -31.34 -19.15 4.61
CA ASN A 546 -31.55 -17.76 4.23
C ASN A 546 -32.59 -17.13 5.16
N ALA A 547 -32.26 -15.98 5.76
CA ALA A 547 -33.15 -15.29 6.68
C ALA A 547 -33.28 -13.81 6.31
N THR A 548 -34.50 -13.29 6.43
CA THR A 548 -34.77 -11.86 6.36
C THR A 548 -35.40 -11.45 7.68
N TYR A 549 -34.71 -10.60 8.42
CA TYR A 549 -35.15 -10.04 9.68
C TYR A 549 -35.70 -8.64 9.44
N THR A 550 -36.98 -8.45 9.71
CA THR A 550 -37.69 -7.20 9.44
C THR A 550 -37.92 -6.44 10.74
N ALA A 551 -37.46 -5.20 10.80
CA ALA A 551 -37.61 -4.36 11.98
C ALA A 551 -39.10 -4.15 12.30
N GLN A 552 -39.44 -4.30 13.58
CA GLN A 552 -40.77 -4.03 14.10
C GLN A 552 -40.76 -2.70 14.86
N TRP A 553 -41.83 -1.92 14.68
CA TRP A 553 -41.94 -0.58 15.23
C TRP A 553 -43.24 -0.44 16.02
N LYS A 554 -43.17 0.21 17.18
CA LYS A 554 -44.34 0.65 17.94
C LYS A 554 -44.32 2.17 18.10
N GLU A 555 -45.48 2.83 18.08
CA GLU A 555 -45.56 4.28 18.26
C GLU A 555 -44.93 4.69 19.60
N ASP A 556 -44.18 5.80 19.60
CA ASP A 556 -43.56 6.43 20.77
C ASP A 556 -43.57 7.95 20.52
N LYS A 557 -44.70 8.60 20.80
CA LYS A 557 -44.92 10.02 20.48
C LYS A 557 -44.25 10.98 21.45
N ASN A 558 -44.00 10.54 22.68
CA ASN A 558 -43.32 11.35 23.70
C ASN A 558 -41.80 11.11 23.75
N HIS A 559 -41.29 10.20 22.89
CA HIS A 559 -39.88 9.87 22.70
C HIS A 559 -39.21 9.41 23.98
N ASN A 560 -39.94 8.67 24.83
CA ASN A 560 -39.41 8.19 26.09
C ASN A 560 -38.81 6.77 26.01
N GLY A 561 -38.89 6.13 24.84
CA GLY A 561 -38.37 4.79 24.58
C GLY A 561 -39.29 3.65 25.05
N THR A 562 -40.49 3.97 25.52
CA THR A 562 -41.54 3.01 25.85
C THR A 562 -42.65 3.12 24.79
N PRO A 563 -43.16 2.00 24.26
CA PRO A 563 -44.28 2.05 23.34
C PRO A 563 -45.52 2.73 23.91
N ASP A 564 -46.16 3.61 23.12
CA ASP A 564 -47.38 4.35 23.48
C ASP A 564 -48.49 3.43 24.04
N ASP A 565 -48.60 2.19 23.55
CA ASP A 565 -49.63 1.22 23.96
C ASP A 565 -49.34 0.55 25.32
N GLU A 566 -48.10 0.64 25.78
CA GLU A 566 -47.63 0.10 27.07
C GLU A 566 -47.57 1.20 28.16
N GLU A 567 -47.81 2.45 27.79
CA GLU A 567 -47.76 3.59 28.70
C GLU A 567 -49.10 3.89 29.40
N GLU A 568 -48.99 4.41 30.62
CA GLU A 568 -50.14 4.94 31.36
C GLU A 568 -50.72 6.17 30.66
N LYS A 569 -52.05 6.24 30.59
CA LYS A 569 -52.78 7.30 29.91
C LYS A 569 -53.42 8.25 30.91
N TYR A 570 -53.41 9.53 30.55
CA TYR A 570 -53.91 10.61 31.38
C TYR A 570 -55.09 11.32 30.73
N THR A 571 -55.89 11.97 31.57
CA THR A 571 -57.04 12.78 31.19
C THR A 571 -56.84 14.22 31.67
N VAL A 572 -56.94 15.17 30.75
CA VAL A 572 -57.01 16.60 31.07
C VAL A 572 -58.46 17.05 30.91
N THR A 573 -59.03 17.61 31.97
CA THR A 573 -60.39 18.13 31.96
C THR A 573 -60.40 19.61 32.30
N TYR A 574 -61.09 20.41 31.49
CA TYR A 574 -61.39 21.81 31.83
C TYR A 574 -62.85 21.92 32.25
N THR A 575 -63.10 22.46 33.44
CA THR A 575 -64.45 22.67 33.99
C THR A 575 -64.72 24.13 34.30
N ASP A 576 -65.98 24.52 34.39
CA ASP A 576 -66.34 25.90 34.74
C ASP A 576 -66.02 26.29 36.20
N GLY A 577 -65.74 25.32 37.08
CA GLY A 577 -65.40 25.57 38.48
C GLY A 577 -66.54 26.15 39.32
N VAL A 578 -67.80 26.00 38.89
CA VAL A 578 -68.99 26.50 39.59
C VAL A 578 -69.87 25.32 40.03
N ASP A 579 -70.12 25.23 41.34
CA ASP A 579 -70.98 24.16 41.86
C ASP A 579 -72.46 24.43 41.56
N GLY A 580 -73.13 23.47 40.94
CA GLY A 580 -74.60 23.46 40.77
C GLY A 580 -75.14 24.31 39.62
N GLU A 581 -74.27 24.88 38.78
CA GLU A 581 -74.60 25.66 37.59
C GLU A 581 -73.59 25.31 36.49
N GLU A 582 -74.06 25.03 35.26
CA GLU A 582 -73.19 24.84 34.11
C GLU A 582 -73.00 26.18 33.37
N VAL A 583 -71.81 26.77 33.47
CA VAL A 583 -71.45 28.02 32.78
C VAL A 583 -70.99 27.73 31.34
N PHE A 584 -70.23 26.66 31.16
CA PHE A 584 -69.88 26.09 29.86
C PHE A 584 -69.63 24.59 29.99
N ALA A 585 -69.82 23.85 28.90
CA ALA A 585 -69.60 22.41 28.88
C ALA A 585 -68.13 22.05 29.12
N ASP A 586 -67.90 21.04 29.96
CA ASP A 586 -66.57 20.53 30.26
C ASP A 586 -65.86 20.05 28.98
N GLN A 587 -64.56 20.36 28.87
CA GLN A 587 -63.72 19.84 27.79
C GLN A 587 -62.81 18.75 28.33
N VAL A 588 -63.06 17.51 27.91
CA VAL A 588 -62.30 16.33 28.31
C VAL A 588 -61.38 15.92 27.16
N TYR A 589 -60.10 15.77 27.47
CA TYR A 589 -59.07 15.27 26.57
C TYR A 589 -58.47 14.00 27.19
N ASP A 590 -58.86 12.84 26.64
CA ASP A 590 -58.44 11.52 27.11
C ASP A 590 -57.31 10.92 26.26
N ASN A 591 -56.75 9.81 26.73
CA ASN A 591 -55.71 9.03 26.05
C ASN A 591 -54.43 9.84 25.79
N LEU A 592 -54.10 10.77 26.70
CA LEU A 592 -52.91 11.60 26.62
C LEU A 592 -51.71 10.89 27.24
N LEU A 593 -50.54 11.13 26.67
CA LEU A 593 -49.27 10.59 27.16
C LEU A 593 -48.54 11.61 28.02
N SER A 594 -47.88 11.14 29.07
CA SER A 594 -47.00 12.01 29.88
C SER A 594 -45.92 12.62 28.99
N GLY A 595 -45.55 13.88 29.25
CA GLY A 595 -44.56 14.63 28.49
C GLY A 595 -45.08 15.25 27.19
N THR A 596 -46.27 14.88 26.70
CA THR A 596 -46.88 15.54 25.54
C THR A 596 -47.47 16.90 25.92
N THR A 597 -47.61 17.80 24.94
CA THR A 597 -48.19 19.13 25.15
C THR A 597 -49.61 19.05 25.71
N THR A 598 -49.87 19.77 26.80
CA THR A 598 -51.21 19.84 27.39
C THR A 598 -52.18 20.48 26.40
N PRO A 599 -53.30 19.80 26.05
CA PRO A 599 -54.31 20.39 25.18
C PRO A 599 -54.84 21.70 25.75
N ALA A 600 -54.81 22.76 24.93
CA ALA A 600 -55.34 24.06 25.32
C ALA A 600 -56.88 24.05 25.32
N PHE A 601 -57.48 24.78 26.27
CA PHE A 601 -58.92 25.04 26.27
C PHE A 601 -59.35 25.71 24.95
N LYS A 602 -60.39 25.18 24.30
CA LYS A 602 -60.95 25.73 23.06
C LYS A 602 -62.00 26.79 23.36
N GLY A 603 -61.75 28.03 22.93
CA GLY A 603 -62.65 29.17 23.10
C GLY A 603 -62.18 30.13 24.19
N THR A 604 -63.08 31.00 24.64
CA THR A 604 -62.82 31.97 25.70
C THR A 604 -63.79 31.72 26.84
N PRO A 605 -63.33 31.40 28.06
CA PRO A 605 -64.20 31.25 29.22
C PRO A 605 -64.96 32.56 29.50
N THR A 606 -66.29 32.50 29.57
CA THR A 606 -67.15 33.65 29.87
C THR A 606 -68.21 33.28 30.88
N ARG A 607 -68.47 34.17 31.85
CA ARG A 607 -69.54 34.05 32.84
C ARG A 607 -70.14 35.42 33.12
N ASP A 608 -71.47 35.54 33.02
CA ASP A 608 -72.14 36.83 33.21
C ASP A 608 -71.85 37.42 34.60
N GLY A 609 -71.28 38.63 34.62
CA GLY A 609 -71.00 39.38 35.85
C GLY A 609 -69.67 39.05 36.52
N TYR A 610 -68.86 38.18 35.92
CA TYR A 610 -67.55 37.80 36.43
C TYR A 610 -66.47 37.91 35.36
N ASP A 611 -65.26 38.24 35.79
CA ASP A 611 -64.05 38.16 34.97
C ASP A 611 -63.35 36.82 35.22
N PHE A 612 -62.93 36.17 34.14
CA PHE A 612 -62.09 34.96 34.22
C PHE A 612 -60.68 35.34 34.66
N THR A 613 -60.18 34.67 35.70
CA THR A 613 -58.88 34.97 36.33
C THR A 613 -57.82 33.91 36.10
N GLY A 614 -58.17 32.80 35.45
CA GLY A 614 -57.28 31.69 35.17
C GLY A 614 -57.86 30.34 35.59
N TRP A 615 -57.05 29.30 35.47
CA TRP A 615 -57.40 27.94 35.85
C TRP A 615 -56.78 27.58 37.20
N LYS A 616 -57.44 26.70 37.95
CA LYS A 616 -56.89 26.11 39.18
C LYS A 616 -56.97 24.58 39.11
N PRO A 617 -55.84 23.85 39.24
CA PRO A 617 -54.47 24.37 39.29
C PRO A 617 -54.07 25.14 38.01
N ALA A 618 -52.93 25.83 38.02
CA ALA A 618 -52.45 26.51 36.82
C ALA A 618 -52.12 25.49 35.73
N VAL A 619 -52.49 25.77 34.48
CA VAL A 619 -52.25 24.86 33.35
C VAL A 619 -50.74 24.68 33.14
N THR A 620 -50.28 23.43 33.14
CA THR A 620 -48.90 23.06 32.82
C THR A 620 -48.72 22.92 31.30
N ASP A 621 -47.51 23.17 30.80
CA ASP A 621 -47.21 23.06 29.36
C ASP A 621 -47.27 21.62 28.84
N THR A 622 -46.99 20.65 29.73
CA THR A 622 -47.01 19.22 29.42
C THR A 622 -47.90 18.45 30.37
N VAL A 623 -48.46 17.35 29.87
CA VAL A 623 -49.25 16.39 30.64
C VAL A 623 -48.31 15.62 31.54
N THR A 624 -48.59 15.60 32.84
CA THR A 624 -47.82 14.83 33.84
C THR A 624 -48.68 13.83 34.59
N ASP A 625 -49.97 14.11 34.68
CA ASP A 625 -50.97 13.38 35.45
C ASP A 625 -52.38 13.76 34.98
N SER A 626 -53.38 12.98 35.40
CA SER A 626 -54.78 13.32 35.14
C SER A 626 -55.18 14.49 36.03
N VAL A 627 -55.61 15.60 35.40
CA VAL A 627 -55.84 16.87 36.09
C VAL A 627 -57.14 17.52 35.62
N THR A 628 -57.87 18.08 36.59
CA THR A 628 -59.04 18.90 36.33
C THR A 628 -58.70 20.36 36.60
N TYR A 629 -58.70 21.16 35.54
CA TYR A 629 -58.52 22.59 35.57
C TYR A 629 -59.88 23.28 35.71
N ALA A 630 -60.16 23.81 36.89
CA ALA A 630 -61.40 24.53 37.18
C ALA A 630 -61.24 26.04 36.93
N ALA A 631 -62.12 26.63 36.13
CA ALA A 631 -62.09 28.07 35.86
C ALA A 631 -62.30 28.88 37.14
N GLN A 632 -61.51 29.94 37.31
CA GLN A 632 -61.58 30.83 38.47
C GLN A 632 -62.19 32.17 38.07
N TRP A 633 -63.14 32.64 38.87
CA TRP A 633 -63.96 33.80 38.57
C TRP A 633 -63.84 34.87 39.66
N THR A 634 -63.75 36.14 39.26
CA THR A 634 -63.85 37.29 40.18
C THR A 634 -65.02 38.16 39.75
N ALA A 635 -65.86 38.58 40.71
CA ALA A 635 -67.00 39.44 40.41
C ALA A 635 -66.51 40.76 39.78
N ARG A 636 -67.14 41.18 38.68
CA ARG A 636 -66.80 42.44 38.00
C ARG A 636 -66.98 43.62 38.95
N THR A 637 -66.01 44.53 38.99
CA THR A 637 -66.05 45.75 39.83
C THR A 637 -66.16 47.04 39.03
N ASP A 638 -66.30 46.94 37.71
CA ASP A 638 -66.34 48.05 36.77
C ASP A 638 -67.77 48.52 36.46
N LEU A 639 -68.77 47.96 37.14
CA LEU A 639 -70.19 48.25 36.90
C LEU A 639 -70.58 49.61 37.46
N SER A 640 -71.73 50.12 37.04
CA SER A 640 -72.25 51.42 37.48
C SER A 640 -73.77 51.39 37.57
N TYR A 641 -74.33 52.26 38.40
CA TYR A 641 -75.76 52.57 38.40
C TYR A 641 -76.02 54.06 38.26
N THR A 642 -77.23 54.39 37.83
CA THR A 642 -77.71 55.77 37.68
C THR A 642 -78.94 55.98 38.54
N VAL A 643 -78.96 57.07 39.30
CA VAL A 643 -80.11 57.51 40.08
C VAL A 643 -80.82 58.63 39.33
N HIS A 644 -82.09 58.39 38.99
CA HIS A 644 -82.94 59.34 38.29
C HIS A 644 -83.95 59.99 39.24
N TYR A 645 -84.22 61.28 39.00
CA TYR A 645 -85.15 62.08 39.80
C TYR A 645 -86.25 62.66 38.91
N TYR A 646 -87.41 62.00 38.85
CA TYR A 646 -88.51 62.38 37.96
C TYR A 646 -89.72 62.94 38.71
N LEU A 647 -90.46 63.85 38.08
CA LEU A 647 -91.80 64.22 38.54
C LEU A 647 -92.76 63.03 38.32
N LYS A 648 -93.52 62.66 39.36
CA LYS A 648 -94.45 61.52 39.35
C LYS A 648 -95.33 61.49 38.08
N ASN A 649 -95.45 60.30 37.48
CA ASN A 649 -96.21 60.03 36.25
C ASN A 649 -95.74 60.80 35.00
N THR A 650 -94.50 61.28 35.00
CA THR A 650 -93.86 61.94 33.86
C THR A 650 -92.41 61.52 33.74
N THR A 651 -91.78 61.79 32.59
CA THR A 651 -90.33 61.66 32.38
C THR A 651 -89.58 62.97 32.67
N LYS A 652 -90.24 63.97 33.25
CA LYS A 652 -89.62 65.28 33.52
C LYS A 652 -88.66 65.18 34.68
N GLN A 653 -87.37 65.38 34.42
CA GLN A 653 -86.33 65.48 35.45
C GLN A 653 -86.58 66.69 36.36
N VAL A 654 -86.44 66.47 37.67
CA VAL A 654 -86.52 67.50 38.71
C VAL A 654 -85.17 67.77 39.38
N ALA A 655 -84.17 66.92 39.14
CA ALA A 655 -82.76 67.11 39.44
C ALA A 655 -81.90 66.34 38.41
N ASN A 656 -80.61 66.67 38.33
CA ASN A 656 -79.66 65.95 37.48
C ASN A 656 -79.47 64.53 38.01
N ASP A 657 -79.26 63.59 37.08
CA ASP A 657 -78.98 62.21 37.43
C ASP A 657 -77.64 62.08 38.18
N LYS A 658 -77.59 61.17 39.16
CA LYS A 658 -76.36 60.80 39.87
C LYS A 658 -75.86 59.48 39.30
N ARG A 659 -74.68 59.46 38.69
CA ARG A 659 -74.02 58.22 38.24
C ARG A 659 -72.96 57.80 39.24
N VAL A 660 -72.98 56.53 39.64
CA VAL A 660 -72.01 55.95 40.57
C VAL A 660 -71.33 54.77 39.88
N ASN A 661 -70.00 54.88 39.70
CA ASN A 661 -69.17 53.89 39.01
C ASN A 661 -68.45 52.98 40.02
N GLY A 662 -67.75 51.95 39.52
CA GLY A 662 -66.88 51.11 40.33
C GLY A 662 -67.63 50.16 41.26
N GLN A 663 -68.80 49.69 40.81
CA GLN A 663 -69.67 48.84 41.59
C GLN A 663 -69.40 47.36 41.29
N THR A 664 -69.51 46.55 42.33
CA THR A 664 -69.30 45.11 42.23
C THR A 664 -70.58 44.39 41.83
N PHE A 665 -70.50 43.44 40.92
CA PHE A 665 -71.62 42.57 40.55
C PHE A 665 -72.19 41.88 41.80
N ASN A 666 -73.52 41.80 41.88
CA ASN A 666 -74.29 41.33 43.03
C ASN A 666 -74.17 42.16 44.32
N ALA A 667 -73.46 43.30 44.33
CA ALA A 667 -73.52 44.21 45.46
C ALA A 667 -74.92 44.84 45.57
N VAL A 668 -75.43 44.95 46.79
CA VAL A 668 -76.64 45.74 47.06
C VAL A 668 -76.20 47.18 47.32
N VAL A 669 -76.71 48.10 46.51
CA VAL A 669 -76.50 49.53 46.70
C VAL A 669 -77.80 50.15 47.17
N GLU A 670 -77.69 51.06 48.13
CA GLU A 670 -78.82 51.80 48.69
C GLU A 670 -78.62 53.29 48.44
N GLU A 671 -79.68 53.96 48.01
CA GLU A 671 -79.70 55.40 47.82
C GLU A 671 -80.85 56.03 48.60
N GLU A 672 -80.59 57.22 49.11
CA GLU A 672 -81.61 58.05 49.73
C GLU A 672 -82.05 59.15 48.75
N ALA A 673 -83.34 59.41 48.71
CA ALA A 673 -83.92 60.47 47.92
C ALA A 673 -83.41 61.83 48.41
N ILE A 674 -82.74 62.57 47.53
CA ILE A 674 -82.24 63.90 47.85
C ILE A 674 -83.38 64.89 48.11
N ARG A 675 -83.16 65.85 49.00
CA ARG A 675 -84.12 66.94 49.22
C ARG A 675 -84.05 67.94 48.05
N ILE A 676 -85.13 68.03 47.27
CA ILE A 676 -85.25 69.00 46.16
C ILE A 676 -86.19 70.14 46.56
N SER A 677 -85.70 71.38 46.48
CA SER A 677 -86.49 72.57 46.84
C SER A 677 -87.76 72.68 45.99
N GLY A 678 -88.92 72.86 46.62
CA GLY A 678 -90.21 72.92 45.93
C GLY A 678 -90.82 71.56 45.57
N TYR A 679 -90.21 70.44 45.99
CA TYR A 679 -90.69 69.09 45.73
C TYR A 679 -90.68 68.22 47.00
N ARG A 680 -91.55 67.21 47.05
CA ARG A 680 -91.58 66.15 48.08
C ARG A 680 -91.38 64.80 47.41
N VAL A 681 -90.57 63.93 48.01
CA VAL A 681 -90.38 62.55 47.56
C VAL A 681 -91.72 61.82 47.59
N TYR A 682 -91.98 61.03 46.56
CA TYR A 682 -93.18 60.23 46.42
C TYR A 682 -92.82 58.74 46.48
N GLY A 683 -93.40 58.03 47.44
CA GLY A 683 -93.04 56.64 47.75
C GLY A 683 -91.87 56.57 48.72
N ASP A 684 -91.10 55.49 48.62
CA ASP A 684 -89.97 55.23 49.52
C ASP A 684 -88.87 56.28 49.32
N SER A 685 -88.41 56.85 50.44
CA SER A 685 -87.28 57.78 50.47
C SER A 685 -85.94 57.07 50.44
N VAL A 686 -85.93 55.74 50.56
CA VAL A 686 -84.74 54.90 50.46
C VAL A 686 -85.07 53.79 49.47
N LYS A 687 -84.18 53.55 48.52
CA LYS A 687 -84.33 52.49 47.53
C LYS A 687 -83.01 51.75 47.38
N SER A 688 -83.11 50.43 47.26
CA SER A 688 -81.97 49.57 46.98
C SER A 688 -82.14 48.81 45.67
N ILE A 689 -81.03 48.59 44.97
CA ILE A 689 -80.95 47.63 43.86
C ILE A 689 -79.75 46.72 44.07
N THR A 690 -79.83 45.52 43.49
CA THR A 690 -78.66 44.64 43.32
C THR A 690 -78.02 44.96 41.98
N ILE A 691 -76.72 45.18 41.96
CA ILE A 691 -75.97 45.50 40.76
C ILE A 691 -75.90 44.26 39.84
N GLY A 692 -76.59 44.34 38.71
CA GLY A 692 -76.53 43.37 37.61
C GLY A 692 -75.59 43.81 36.49
N THR A 693 -75.43 42.97 35.46
CA THR A 693 -74.63 43.27 34.25
C THR A 693 -75.32 44.17 33.23
N GLY A 694 -76.64 44.29 33.32
CA GLY A 694 -77.46 45.15 32.47
C GLY A 694 -77.56 46.58 32.98
N THR A 695 -78.66 47.25 32.63
CA THR A 695 -78.91 48.62 33.08
C THR A 695 -79.30 48.63 34.56
N ASN A 696 -78.51 49.30 35.40
CA ASN A 696 -78.76 49.45 36.83
C ASN A 696 -79.29 50.86 37.12
N GLU A 697 -80.57 50.98 37.48
CA GLU A 697 -81.24 52.27 37.68
C GLU A 697 -82.03 52.31 38.98
N ILE A 698 -81.88 53.41 39.74
CA ILE A 698 -82.76 53.75 40.86
C ILE A 698 -83.56 54.98 40.46
N ILE A 699 -84.89 54.88 40.54
CA ILE A 699 -85.76 56.00 40.17
C ILE A 699 -86.50 56.51 41.40
N PHE A 700 -86.28 57.78 41.76
CA PHE A 700 -87.08 58.50 42.75
C PHE A 700 -88.10 59.39 42.05
N TYR A 701 -89.35 59.26 42.47
CA TYR A 701 -90.43 60.12 41.98
C TYR A 701 -90.68 61.25 42.97
N TYR A 702 -91.02 62.43 42.46
CA TYR A 702 -91.30 63.62 43.26
C TYR A 702 -92.67 64.20 42.90
N THR A 703 -93.30 64.86 43.86
CA THR A 703 -94.49 65.69 43.65
C THR A 703 -94.16 67.14 44.01
N ARG A 704 -94.85 68.12 43.40
CA ARG A 704 -94.63 69.54 43.74
C ARG A 704 -95.07 69.78 45.19
N ALA A 705 -94.19 70.37 46.00
CA ALA A 705 -94.52 70.77 47.36
C ALA A 705 -95.51 71.95 47.32
N SER A 706 -96.73 71.74 47.81
CA SER A 706 -97.61 72.85 48.17
C SER A 706 -97.02 73.62 49.36
N ARG A 707 -97.16 74.96 49.34
CA ARG A 707 -96.92 75.86 50.49
C ARG A 707 -97.60 75.29 51.75
N PRO A 708 -96.98 75.43 52.93
CA PRO A 708 -97.31 74.62 54.09
C PRO A 708 -98.73 74.90 54.59
N SER A 709 -99.50 73.84 54.83
CA SER A 709 -100.46 73.87 55.93
C SER A 709 -100.09 72.75 56.87
N ALA A 710 -99.67 73.17 58.06
CA ALA A 710 -99.70 72.37 59.25
C ALA A 710 -101.12 71.80 59.48
N SER A 711 -101.13 70.67 60.17
CA SER A 711 -102.21 70.16 61.02
C SER A 711 -103.57 69.92 60.38
N SER A 712 -103.96 68.65 60.43
CA SER A 712 -105.28 68.10 60.16
C SER A 712 -106.42 68.84 60.86
N THR A 713 -107.35 69.40 60.08
CA THR A 713 -108.77 69.58 60.46
C THR A 713 -109.64 69.45 59.21
N SER A 714 -110.74 68.73 59.30
CA SER A 714 -111.69 68.45 58.21
C SER A 714 -112.27 69.72 57.58
N LYS A 715 -112.42 69.75 56.25
CA LYS A 715 -113.05 70.89 55.55
C LYS A 715 -114.40 71.25 56.17
N PRO A 716 -114.72 72.55 56.36
CA PRO A 716 -116.03 72.96 56.82
C PRO A 716 -117.14 72.46 55.89
N THR A 717 -118.21 71.90 56.45
CA THR A 717 -119.34 71.33 55.71
C THR A 717 -120.59 72.20 55.87
N LEU A 718 -121.44 72.25 54.84
CA LEU A 718 -122.70 72.99 54.86
C LEU A 718 -123.85 72.10 55.38
N ASN A 719 -124.84 72.70 56.05
CA ASN A 719 -126.12 72.02 56.31
C ASN A 719 -126.95 71.99 55.02
N THR A 720 -127.03 70.83 54.37
CA THR A 720 -127.82 70.61 53.15
C THR A 720 -129.13 69.85 53.40
N GLY A 721 -129.44 69.49 54.64
CA GLY A 721 -130.56 68.61 54.99
C GLY A 721 -131.78 69.34 55.55
N ASP A 722 -131.56 70.34 56.41
CA ASP A 722 -132.62 70.79 57.33
C ASP A 722 -133.28 72.13 56.92
N HIS A 723 -132.79 72.74 55.82
CA HIS A 723 -133.32 73.99 55.23
C HIS A 723 -133.62 75.11 56.26
N TYR A 724 -132.83 75.19 57.34
CA TYR A 724 -132.99 76.21 58.37
C TYR A 724 -132.84 77.62 57.78
N ALA A 725 -133.59 78.60 58.29
CA ALA A 725 -133.61 79.96 57.76
C ALA A 725 -132.23 80.64 57.88
N TYR A 726 -131.43 80.58 56.81
CA TYR A 726 -130.08 81.16 56.76
C TYR A 726 -130.09 82.66 56.41
N VAL A 727 -131.19 83.17 55.87
CA VAL A 727 -131.49 84.61 55.76
C VAL A 727 -132.49 84.97 56.84
N MET A 728 -132.00 85.57 57.92
CA MET A 728 -132.83 86.17 58.97
C MET A 728 -132.95 87.66 58.65
N GLY A 729 -134.18 88.18 58.57
CA GLY A 729 -134.43 89.60 58.32
C GLY A 729 -133.81 90.52 59.38
N TYR A 730 -134.01 91.81 59.20
CA TYR A 730 -133.51 92.81 60.15
C TYR A 730 -134.33 92.78 61.46
N PRO A 731 -133.81 93.33 62.58
CA PRO A 731 -134.55 93.41 63.85
C PRO A 731 -135.89 94.17 63.77
N ASP A 732 -136.10 94.96 62.72
CA ASP A 732 -137.36 95.67 62.42
C ASP A 732 -138.44 94.76 61.78
N GLY A 733 -138.14 93.46 61.62
CA GLY A 733 -139.05 92.47 61.04
C GLY A 733 -139.07 92.45 59.51
N THR A 734 -138.25 93.27 58.84
CA THR A 734 -138.21 93.35 57.38
C THR A 734 -137.15 92.43 56.76
N VAL A 735 -137.40 91.96 55.53
CA VAL A 735 -136.38 91.43 54.62
C VAL A 735 -136.33 92.38 53.43
N ARG A 736 -135.15 92.83 53.03
CA ARG A 736 -134.96 93.84 51.96
C ARG A 736 -134.37 93.17 50.71
N PRO A 737 -135.17 92.43 49.90
CA PRO A 737 -134.64 91.57 48.83
C PRO A 737 -133.92 92.33 47.72
N ASN A 738 -134.27 93.60 47.49
CA ASN A 738 -133.63 94.47 46.50
C ASN A 738 -132.53 95.36 47.11
N GLY A 739 -132.24 95.23 48.40
CA GLY A 739 -131.15 95.97 49.06
C GLY A 739 -129.79 95.37 48.73
N SER A 740 -128.77 96.20 48.56
CA SER A 740 -127.39 95.71 48.43
C SER A 740 -126.96 95.03 49.73
N ILE A 741 -126.45 93.80 49.63
CA ILE A 741 -126.00 93.02 50.78
C ILE A 741 -124.58 93.43 51.21
N THR A 742 -124.36 93.62 52.50
CA THR A 742 -123.05 93.91 53.08
C THR A 742 -122.24 92.64 53.29
N ARG A 743 -120.90 92.77 53.34
CA ARG A 743 -119.99 91.65 53.64
C ARG A 743 -120.33 90.98 54.99
N ALA A 744 -120.72 91.77 55.99
CA ALA A 744 -121.13 91.27 57.30
C ALA A 744 -122.39 90.40 57.23
N GLU A 745 -123.38 90.78 56.42
CA GLU A 745 -124.60 90.00 56.18
C GLU A 745 -124.31 88.71 55.42
N VAL A 746 -123.44 88.76 54.40
CA VAL A 746 -122.98 87.55 53.69
C VAL A 746 -122.29 86.59 54.67
N SER A 747 -121.39 87.08 55.52
CA SER A 747 -120.73 86.26 56.53
C SER A 747 -121.72 85.65 57.52
N ALA A 748 -122.74 86.39 57.96
CA ALA A 748 -123.76 85.85 58.84
C ALA A 748 -124.63 84.77 58.16
N ILE A 749 -124.92 84.90 56.87
CA ILE A 749 -125.61 83.87 56.09
C ILE A 749 -124.74 82.62 55.96
N LEU A 750 -123.47 82.77 55.55
CA LEU A 750 -122.54 81.64 55.39
C LEU A 750 -122.30 80.90 56.72
N PHE A 751 -122.19 81.63 57.82
CA PHE A 751 -122.06 81.04 59.16
C PHE A 751 -123.28 80.19 59.56
N ARG A 752 -124.50 80.62 59.20
CA ARG A 752 -125.73 79.85 59.43
C ARG A 752 -125.85 78.64 58.50
N LEU A 753 -125.22 78.71 57.31
CA LEU A 753 -125.16 77.59 56.38
C LEU A 753 -124.16 76.50 56.81
N LEU A 754 -123.23 76.76 57.74
CA LEU A 754 -122.37 75.70 58.29
C LEU A 754 -123.22 74.66 59.03
N SER A 755 -122.85 73.38 58.92
CA SER A 755 -123.43 72.33 59.77
C SER A 755 -123.13 72.64 61.24
N ASP A 756 -124.00 72.24 62.16
CA ASP A 756 -123.81 72.54 63.59
C ASP A 756 -122.46 72.01 64.10
N LYS A 757 -122.06 70.80 63.67
CA LYS A 757 -120.72 70.24 63.95
C LYS A 757 -119.58 71.15 63.49
N THR A 758 -119.67 71.69 62.27
CA THR A 758 -118.64 72.59 61.73
C THR A 758 -118.65 73.92 62.47
N ARG A 759 -119.84 74.45 62.76
CA ARG A 759 -119.99 75.73 63.46
C ARG A 759 -119.40 75.65 64.86
N ASP A 760 -119.62 74.55 65.58
CA ASP A 760 -119.09 74.31 66.92
C ASP A 760 -117.56 74.12 66.92
N GLU A 761 -117.03 73.34 65.97
CA GLU A 761 -115.60 73.08 65.83
C GLU A 761 -114.80 74.39 65.58
N TYR A 762 -115.33 75.24 64.71
CA TYR A 762 -114.68 76.48 64.32
C TYR A 762 -115.13 77.71 65.10
N PHE A 763 -116.06 77.58 66.06
CA PHE A 763 -116.59 78.73 66.78
C PHE A 763 -115.49 79.55 67.45
N THR A 764 -115.51 80.86 67.23
CA THR A 764 -114.64 81.83 67.90
C THR A 764 -115.24 83.23 67.81
N THR A 765 -114.88 84.09 68.76
CA THR A 765 -115.19 85.53 68.75
C THR A 765 -113.95 86.39 68.42
N LYS A 766 -112.77 85.77 68.34
CA LYS A 766 -111.50 86.42 67.99
C LYS A 766 -111.30 86.42 66.48
N SER A 767 -111.08 87.60 65.90
CA SER A 767 -110.77 87.81 64.49
C SER A 767 -109.45 88.57 64.33
N SER A 768 -108.71 88.33 63.26
CA SER A 768 -107.52 89.14 62.93
C SER A 768 -107.86 90.43 62.17
N PHE A 769 -109.09 90.55 61.65
CA PHE A 769 -109.56 91.75 60.95
C PHE A 769 -109.76 92.91 61.93
N THR A 770 -108.96 93.96 61.76
CA THR A 770 -108.96 95.14 62.65
C THR A 770 -110.26 95.96 62.62
N ASP A 771 -111.07 95.81 61.58
CA ASP A 771 -112.36 96.47 61.39
C ASP A 771 -113.56 95.66 61.94
N VAL A 772 -113.33 94.45 62.47
CA VAL A 772 -114.35 93.64 63.14
C VAL A 772 -114.43 94.00 64.62
N LYS A 773 -115.44 94.79 65.00
CA LYS A 773 -115.67 95.18 66.40
C LYS A 773 -116.12 93.99 67.25
N ALA A 774 -115.41 93.73 68.35
CA ALA A 774 -115.80 92.71 69.33
C ALA A 774 -117.21 92.96 69.87
N GLY A 775 -118.04 91.92 69.94
CA GLY A 775 -119.43 92.01 70.42
C GLY A 775 -120.44 92.58 69.41
N ALA A 776 -120.01 93.01 68.22
CA ALA A 776 -120.95 93.35 67.13
C ALA A 776 -121.72 92.11 66.68
N TRP A 777 -122.94 92.30 66.16
CA TRP A 777 -123.83 91.19 65.78
C TRP A 777 -123.23 90.21 64.74
N TYR A 778 -122.27 90.67 63.94
CA TYR A 778 -121.56 89.88 62.92
C TYR A 778 -120.22 89.30 63.39
N ASN A 779 -119.73 89.68 64.58
CA ASN A 779 -118.38 89.35 65.04
C ASN A 779 -118.14 87.84 65.09
N ASN A 780 -119.06 87.08 65.69
CA ASN A 780 -118.93 85.63 65.80
C ASN A 780 -118.93 84.93 64.43
N SER A 781 -119.75 85.43 63.49
CA SER A 781 -119.86 84.86 62.15
C SER A 781 -118.57 85.05 61.35
N ILE A 782 -118.03 86.28 61.34
CA ILE A 782 -116.78 86.59 60.62
C ILE A 782 -115.61 85.84 61.26
N ALA A 783 -115.44 85.92 62.58
CA ALA A 783 -114.36 85.27 63.30
C ALA A 783 -114.35 83.74 63.10
N THR A 784 -115.53 83.10 63.14
CA THR A 784 -115.66 81.65 62.92
C THR A 784 -115.35 81.26 61.48
N LEU A 785 -115.83 82.02 60.48
CA LEU A 785 -115.53 81.75 59.07
C LEU A 785 -114.05 81.98 58.74
N GLU A 786 -113.40 82.94 59.38
CA GLU A 786 -111.96 83.19 59.29
C GLU A 786 -111.17 82.00 59.85
N LYS A 787 -111.51 81.54 61.05
CA LYS A 787 -110.88 80.36 61.67
C LYS A 787 -111.13 79.08 60.86
N ALA A 788 -112.29 78.96 60.22
CA ALA A 788 -112.62 77.87 59.31
C ALA A 788 -111.95 77.97 57.93
N GLY A 789 -111.26 79.08 57.62
CA GLY A 789 -110.63 79.34 56.33
C GLY A 789 -111.61 79.57 55.18
N VAL A 790 -112.88 79.87 55.49
CA VAL A 790 -113.92 80.20 54.49
C VAL A 790 -113.78 81.63 53.98
N ILE A 791 -113.32 82.53 54.85
CA ILE A 791 -112.88 83.88 54.50
C ILE A 791 -111.43 84.05 54.98
N VAL A 792 -110.64 84.84 54.26
CA VAL A 792 -109.21 85.07 54.53
C VAL A 792 -108.85 86.54 54.41
#